data_AF-A0AA45KHD9-F1
#
_entry.id   AF-A0AA45KHD9-F1
#
_cell.length_a   1.000
_cell.length_b   1.000
_cell.length_c   1.000
_cell.angle_alpha   90.00
_cell.angle_beta   90.00
_cell.angle_gamma   90.00
#
_symmetry.space_group_name_H-M   'P 1'
#
loop_
_entity.id
_entity.type
_entity.pdbx_description
1 polymer ?
#
loop_
_entity_poly.entity_id
_entity_poly.type
_entity_poly.pdbx_seq_one_letter_code
_entity_poly.pdbx_strand_id
1 'polypeptide(L)'
;MNKRRYPIFLALASTVVLFITFMFMLNLNQFSGYTGDDFLYHFVYAGAWPTEHLRPYHNLWDFVSAVYTHMSIWNARMTSIIFEIFAMQLPKGIFNIFNAAIYALVGLLLNILVSGRSAIFKPLHLLLTFLLMWFFIPGMGTTVLWASGTANYLWPTVIIIAFFLPFRFNKDIKKRSLSFGLFLLGILAGFTNEVGGATAILVAVLFMIYNFRKSPSEGILTQAYGVLGAIIGFVLQVSLSAGSAETQNYGKSAGFWQQIQVVFSETIHYSGYLILILLILSVLLFIRRRQWEDTVENLVVSSLFFFGSGLAGCVAIIASPITPARLWFVSNILFITALLLMLEAWQELRLQKIWTKLPLFLVILVMAFVAIPSYAYNLKEVKSSYQYFYTAQSIAQKAQKTGESVARVPGMPITSNSFNPYYGTPYLVASEHPEKEWANVWFAQYYGLKQVYLDNQVPLQKVPNQDFVLVRGIISLYKRYLGRLQTSLFPIGPQTVLKAETDPSLISKNKKMGKNPKPNNDNLSSSKPWLRNALIRYIDVQSKQIVGTERITSPYNESYDISHASVQGYRTLASNPKVYRFNQSTEQTIDIKVKADLHNITIFFNDNKGKTVSTANIEALTNQIVTIQLPRGYQKNSSKITTLSIQADSSWDQTLILTKIPFWKDWSRLTLLSIIGSGLVLLLVYDFFLERSMK
;
A
#
# COMPACT_ATOMS: atom_id res chain seq x y z
N MET A 1 -12.79 42.06 -2.72
CA MET A 1 -12.12 41.61 -1.47
C MET A 1 -11.01 42.59 -1.13
N ASN A 2 -10.93 43.08 0.11
CA ASN A 2 -9.94 44.09 0.53
C ASN A 2 -8.49 43.58 0.30
N LYS A 3 -7.60 44.35 -0.35
CA LYS A 3 -6.25 43.90 -0.79
C LYS A 3 -5.40 43.29 0.35
N ARG A 4 -5.60 43.73 1.60
CA ARG A 4 -4.92 43.18 2.79
C ARG A 4 -5.47 41.83 3.28
N ARG A 5 -6.75 41.51 3.01
CA ARG A 5 -7.39 40.27 3.50
C ARG A 5 -7.15 39.05 2.59
N TYR A 6 -6.78 39.28 1.33
CA TYR A 6 -6.59 38.21 0.35
C TYR A 6 -5.40 37.26 0.68
N PRO A 7 -4.20 37.76 1.05
CA PRO A 7 -3.10 36.88 1.46
C PRO A 7 -3.41 36.05 2.71
N ILE A 8 -4.12 36.63 3.69
CA ILE A 8 -4.54 35.95 4.91
C ILE A 8 -5.48 34.78 4.57
N PHE A 9 -6.45 35.00 3.68
CA PHE A 9 -7.35 33.95 3.22
C PHE A 9 -6.61 32.80 2.53
N LEU A 10 -5.64 33.12 1.66
CA LEU A 10 -4.83 32.09 0.96
C LEU A 10 -3.97 31.28 1.94
N ALA A 11 -3.35 31.94 2.91
CA ALA A 11 -2.58 31.26 3.96
C ALA A 11 -3.47 30.34 4.80
N LEU A 12 -4.65 30.83 5.22
CA LEU A 12 -5.63 30.02 5.94
C LEU A 12 -6.08 28.80 5.12
N ALA A 13 -6.34 28.98 3.83
CA ALA A 13 -6.69 27.87 2.94
C ALA A 13 -5.57 26.82 2.86
N SER A 14 -4.31 27.23 2.78
CA SER A 14 -3.16 26.30 2.82
C SER A 14 -3.06 25.58 4.16
N THR A 15 -3.29 26.28 5.28
CA THR A 15 -3.35 25.66 6.61
C THR A 15 -4.47 24.62 6.71
N VAL A 16 -5.64 24.90 6.13
CA VAL A 16 -6.76 23.94 6.05
C VAL A 16 -6.37 22.71 5.22
N VAL A 17 -5.70 22.88 4.08
CA VAL A 17 -5.19 21.76 3.27
C VAL A 17 -4.22 20.91 4.09
N LEU A 18 -3.25 21.52 4.78
CA LEU A 18 -2.30 20.81 5.64
C LEU A 18 -3.00 20.02 6.75
N PHE A 19 -3.96 20.66 7.43
CA PHE A 19 -4.71 20.04 8.52
C PHE A 19 -5.56 18.86 8.03
N ILE A 20 -6.28 19.01 6.91
CA ILE A 20 -7.07 17.92 6.34
C ILE A 20 -6.15 16.75 5.95
N THR A 21 -5.05 17.01 5.23
CA THR A 21 -4.09 15.96 4.86
C THR A 21 -3.53 15.26 6.09
N PHE A 22 -3.11 16.03 7.10
CA PHE A 22 -2.63 15.49 8.37
C PHE A 22 -3.67 14.55 9.02
N MET A 23 -4.94 14.96 9.09
CA MET A 23 -6.00 14.14 9.69
C MET A 23 -6.27 12.85 8.91
N PHE A 24 -6.23 12.90 7.57
CA PHE A 24 -6.39 11.70 6.73
C PHE A 24 -5.22 10.72 6.91
N MET A 25 -3.98 11.23 6.98
CA MET A 25 -2.79 10.40 7.20
C MET A 25 -2.74 9.85 8.62
N LEU A 26 -3.10 10.64 9.63
CA LEU A 26 -3.19 10.19 11.03
C LEU A 26 -4.22 9.05 11.15
N ASN A 27 -5.35 9.17 10.45
CA ASN A 27 -6.37 8.12 10.42
C ASN A 27 -5.87 6.81 9.80
N LEU A 28 -5.01 6.83 8.78
CA LEU A 28 -4.39 5.61 8.24
C LEU A 28 -3.34 5.03 9.21
N ASN A 29 -2.50 5.89 9.78
CA ASN A 29 -1.42 5.48 10.69
C ASN A 29 -1.94 4.75 11.94
N GLN A 30 -3.10 5.16 12.48
CA GLN A 30 -3.68 4.45 13.63
C GLN A 30 -4.13 3.01 13.32
N PHE A 31 -4.39 2.70 12.06
CA PHE A 31 -4.72 1.34 11.61
C PHE A 31 -3.52 0.66 10.92
N SER A 32 -2.29 1.12 11.19
CA SER A 32 -1.07 0.48 10.70
C SER A 32 -0.31 -0.08 11.90
N GLY A 33 -0.27 -1.41 12.03
CA GLY A 33 0.47 -2.09 13.09
C GLY A 33 1.94 -2.30 12.73
N TYR A 34 2.66 -3.01 13.60
CA TYR A 34 4.06 -3.37 13.36
C TYR A 34 4.18 -4.53 12.38
N THR A 35 5.23 -4.51 11.55
CA THR A 35 5.58 -5.56 10.59
C THR A 35 7.08 -5.55 10.29
N GLY A 36 7.62 -6.66 9.78
CA GLY A 36 9.04 -6.77 9.45
C GLY A 36 9.95 -6.38 10.62
N ASP A 37 10.93 -5.52 10.33
CA ASP A 37 12.00 -5.09 11.25
C ASP A 37 11.50 -4.21 12.42
N ASP A 38 10.23 -3.81 12.41
CA ASP A 38 9.66 -2.96 13.45
C ASP A 38 9.86 -3.56 14.85
N PHE A 39 9.65 -4.88 15.02
CA PHE A 39 9.81 -5.55 16.31
C PHE A 39 11.27 -5.58 16.79
N LEU A 40 12.19 -5.83 15.87
CA LEU A 40 13.63 -5.92 16.10
C LEU A 40 14.18 -4.59 16.65
N TYR A 41 13.83 -3.46 16.04
CA TYR A 41 14.41 -2.16 16.40
C TYR A 41 13.91 -1.55 17.72
N HIS A 42 13.03 -2.23 18.45
CA HIS A 42 12.73 -1.85 19.85
C HIS A 42 13.84 -2.28 20.83
N PHE A 43 14.78 -3.11 20.38
CA PHE A 43 15.91 -3.60 21.17
C PHE A 43 17.23 -3.12 20.57
N VAL A 44 18.27 -3.01 21.41
CA VAL A 44 19.62 -2.63 20.98
C VAL A 44 20.10 -3.59 19.90
N TYR A 45 20.26 -3.08 18.68
CA TYR A 45 20.58 -3.90 17.51
C TYR A 45 21.92 -4.61 17.67
N ALA A 46 21.87 -5.94 17.67
CA ALA A 46 23.04 -6.83 17.76
C ALA A 46 23.17 -7.79 16.56
N GLY A 47 22.22 -7.74 15.62
CA GLY A 47 22.16 -8.62 14.45
C GLY A 47 20.73 -8.91 14.01
N ALA A 48 20.59 -9.73 12.97
CA ALA A 48 19.28 -10.07 12.41
C ALA A 48 18.42 -10.94 13.33
N TRP A 49 19.04 -11.77 14.19
CA TRP A 49 18.35 -12.66 15.13
C TRP A 49 18.52 -12.16 16.58
N PRO A 50 17.57 -12.41 17.48
CA PRO A 50 17.67 -11.99 18.87
C PRO A 50 18.85 -12.69 19.57
N THR A 51 19.53 -11.94 20.43
CA THR A 51 20.53 -12.49 21.36
C THR A 51 19.85 -13.21 22.53
N GLU A 52 20.60 -14.06 23.24
CA GLU A 52 20.11 -14.75 24.45
C GLU A 52 19.56 -13.76 25.50
N HIS A 53 20.19 -12.58 25.59
CA HIS A 53 19.74 -11.49 26.45
C HIS A 53 19.45 -10.26 25.58
N LEU A 54 18.17 -9.99 25.36
CA LEU A 54 17.72 -8.76 24.70
C LEU A 54 17.88 -7.58 25.63
N ARG A 55 18.43 -6.49 25.11
CA ARG A 55 18.61 -5.23 25.83
C ARG A 55 17.68 -4.16 25.27
N PRO A 56 16.87 -3.49 26.10
CA PRO A 56 16.21 -2.26 25.68
C PRO A 56 17.21 -1.08 25.65
N TYR A 57 16.85 -0.02 24.95
CA TYR A 57 17.62 1.23 24.90
C TYR A 57 17.43 2.02 26.21
N HIS A 58 18.52 2.33 26.92
CA HIS A 58 18.47 3.12 28.16
C HIS A 58 19.14 4.49 28.03
N ASN A 59 20.08 4.63 27.09
CA ASN A 59 20.87 5.86 26.93
C ASN A 59 21.29 6.09 25.48
N LEU A 60 21.91 7.24 25.21
CA LEU A 60 22.39 7.61 23.88
C LEU A 60 23.51 6.68 23.37
N TRP A 61 24.31 6.09 24.27
CA TRP A 61 25.37 5.18 23.86
C TRP A 61 24.81 3.87 23.29
N ASP A 62 23.74 3.33 23.88
CA ASP A 62 23.00 2.19 23.31
C ASP A 62 22.55 2.51 21.88
N PHE A 63 22.01 3.72 21.66
CA PHE A 63 21.57 4.19 20.35
C PHE A 63 22.74 4.27 19.35
N VAL A 64 23.84 4.93 19.72
CA VAL A 64 25.03 5.06 18.86
C VAL A 64 25.64 3.70 18.55
N SER A 65 25.73 2.81 19.54
CA SER A 65 26.23 1.44 19.35
C SER A 65 25.34 0.63 18.40
N ALA A 66 24.02 0.78 18.49
CA ALA A 66 23.10 0.07 17.62
C ALA A 66 23.23 0.54 16.17
N VAL A 67 23.34 1.86 15.94
CA VAL A 67 23.58 2.42 14.60
C VAL A 67 24.92 1.90 14.05
N TYR A 68 25.99 1.94 14.84
CA TYR A 68 27.31 1.45 14.41
C TYR A 68 27.30 -0.05 14.08
N THR A 69 26.72 -0.87 14.97
CA THR A 69 26.62 -2.32 14.76
C THR A 69 25.77 -2.63 13.53
N HIS A 70 24.67 -1.90 13.33
CA HIS A 70 23.83 -2.05 12.13
C HIS A 70 24.60 -1.75 10.85
N MET A 71 25.29 -0.61 10.81
CA MET A 71 26.14 -0.22 9.70
C MET A 71 27.25 -1.23 9.37
N SER A 72 27.74 -1.94 10.40
CA SER A 72 28.82 -2.92 10.26
C SER A 72 28.34 -4.29 9.80
N ILE A 73 27.06 -4.63 9.99
CA ILE A 73 26.52 -5.97 9.73
C ILE A 73 25.55 -5.98 8.55
N TRP A 74 24.61 -5.03 8.50
CA TRP A 74 23.44 -5.10 7.63
C TRP A 74 23.52 -4.20 6.40
N ASN A 75 23.52 -2.87 6.59
CA ASN A 75 23.81 -1.88 5.55
C ASN A 75 24.19 -0.56 6.20
N ALA A 76 24.86 0.31 5.45
CA ALA A 76 25.38 1.57 5.98
C ALA A 76 24.48 2.78 5.67
N ARG A 77 23.15 2.61 5.63
CA ARG A 77 22.16 3.69 5.43
C ARG A 77 21.97 4.53 6.70
N MET A 78 23.05 5.14 7.21
CA MET A 78 23.12 5.73 8.55
C MET A 78 21.94 6.65 8.88
N THR A 79 21.56 7.55 7.96
CA THR A 79 20.46 8.49 8.19
C THR A 79 19.13 7.77 8.36
N SER A 80 18.87 6.75 7.53
CA SER A 80 17.68 5.92 7.63
C SER A 80 17.67 5.10 8.93
N ILE A 81 18.80 4.50 9.30
CA ILE A 81 18.94 3.67 10.51
C ILE A 81 18.69 4.51 11.77
N ILE A 82 19.22 5.74 11.82
CA ILE A 82 18.94 6.69 12.92
C ILE A 82 17.43 6.90 13.05
N PHE A 83 16.73 7.13 11.93
CA PHE A 83 15.29 7.32 11.96
C PHE A 83 14.51 6.04 12.29
N GLU A 84 14.95 4.87 11.81
CA GLU A 84 14.30 3.58 12.08
C GLU A 84 14.33 3.25 13.56
N ILE A 85 15.53 3.32 14.18
CA ILE A 85 15.69 3.07 15.61
C ILE A 85 14.92 4.11 16.42
N PHE A 86 15.03 5.41 16.07
CA PHE A 86 14.31 6.47 16.77
C PHE A 86 12.79 6.29 16.70
N ALA A 87 12.25 5.89 15.54
CA ALA A 87 10.82 5.66 15.35
C ALA A 87 10.28 4.58 16.29
N MET A 88 11.05 3.50 16.53
CA MET A 88 10.63 2.42 17.43
C MET A 88 10.74 2.75 18.92
N GLN A 89 11.46 3.81 19.28
CA GLN A 89 11.49 4.27 20.67
C GLN A 89 10.28 5.14 21.03
N LEU A 90 9.49 5.57 20.04
CA LEU A 90 8.28 6.34 20.26
C LEU A 90 7.10 5.41 20.59
N PRO A 91 6.28 5.73 21.61
CA PRO A 91 4.99 5.09 21.77
C PRO A 91 4.18 5.15 20.47
N LYS A 92 3.54 4.04 20.09
CA LYS A 92 2.88 3.91 18.77
C LYS A 92 1.93 5.06 18.43
N GLY A 93 1.19 5.57 19.41
CA GLY A 93 0.30 6.73 19.22
C GLY A 93 1.06 8.02 18.86
N ILE A 94 2.20 8.27 19.48
CA ILE A 94 3.07 9.42 19.19
C ILE A 94 3.71 9.26 17.81
N PHE A 95 4.21 8.06 17.50
CA PHE A 95 4.72 7.74 16.16
C PHE A 95 3.67 8.06 15.07
N ASN A 96 2.42 7.67 15.28
CA ASN A 96 1.35 7.92 14.29
C ASN A 96 1.13 9.42 14.03
N ILE A 97 1.16 10.24 15.08
CA ILE A 97 1.04 11.70 14.99
C ILE A 97 2.27 12.28 14.27
N PHE A 98 3.46 11.87 14.67
CA PHE A 98 4.70 12.37 14.12
C PHE A 98 4.86 12.01 12.63
N ASN A 99 4.56 10.77 12.26
CA ASN A 99 4.61 10.31 10.88
C ASN A 99 3.60 11.03 9.97
N ALA A 100 2.37 11.25 10.45
CA ALA A 100 1.38 12.04 9.72
C ALA A 100 1.83 13.51 9.54
N ALA A 101 2.49 14.09 10.54
CA ALA A 101 3.06 15.43 10.46
C ALA A 101 4.22 15.49 9.45
N ILE A 102 5.09 14.48 9.40
CA ILE A 102 6.18 14.41 8.41
C ILE A 102 5.63 14.32 6.99
N TYR A 103 4.58 13.53 6.74
CA TYR A 103 3.95 13.50 5.41
C TYR A 103 3.46 14.89 4.98
N ALA A 104 2.78 15.62 5.88
CA ALA A 104 2.35 16.99 5.63
C ALA A 104 3.54 17.95 5.43
N LEU A 105 4.61 17.79 6.20
CA LEU A 105 5.85 18.57 6.10
C LEU A 105 6.53 18.35 4.75
N VAL A 106 6.64 17.11 4.27
CA VAL A 106 7.22 16.82 2.94
C VAL A 106 6.44 17.54 1.85
N GLY A 107 5.11 17.49 1.85
CA GLY A 107 4.30 18.23 0.87
C GLY A 107 4.49 19.75 0.95
N LEU A 108 4.59 20.30 2.16
CA LEU A 108 4.90 21.72 2.36
C LEU A 108 6.30 22.08 1.84
N LEU A 109 7.31 21.26 2.13
CA LEU A 109 8.69 21.47 1.69
C LEU A 109 8.83 21.38 0.17
N LEU A 110 8.10 20.47 -0.48
CA LEU A 110 8.00 20.42 -1.94
C LEU A 110 7.40 21.72 -2.50
N ASN A 111 6.34 22.22 -1.88
CA ASN A 111 5.72 23.48 -2.31
C ASN A 111 6.65 24.69 -2.05
N ILE A 112 7.45 24.67 -0.98
CA ILE A 112 8.52 25.65 -0.73
C ILE A 112 9.62 25.55 -1.77
N LEU A 113 10.04 24.35 -2.15
CA LEU A 113 11.07 24.13 -3.17
C LEU A 113 10.65 24.67 -4.56
N VAL A 114 9.35 24.62 -4.85
CA VAL A 114 8.76 25.13 -6.11
C VAL A 114 8.58 26.65 -6.07
N SER A 115 7.86 27.16 -5.06
CA SER A 115 7.33 28.54 -5.05
C SER A 115 8.02 29.46 -4.03
N GLY A 116 9.06 28.98 -3.34
CA GLY A 116 9.85 29.73 -2.37
C GLY A 116 9.00 30.34 -1.25
N ARG A 117 9.21 31.63 -0.97
CA ARG A 117 8.49 32.36 0.08
C ARG A 117 6.97 32.44 -0.16
N SER A 118 6.51 32.21 -1.38
CA SER A 118 5.08 32.30 -1.73
C SER A 118 4.30 31.00 -1.48
N ALA A 119 4.97 29.91 -1.08
CA ALA A 119 4.37 28.58 -0.96
C ALA A 119 3.09 28.54 -0.13
N ILE A 120 3.07 29.21 1.03
CA ILE A 120 1.88 29.22 1.91
C ILE A 120 0.70 29.98 1.30
N PHE A 121 0.93 30.84 0.29
CA PHE A 121 -0.10 31.58 -0.41
C PHE A 121 -0.58 30.87 -1.70
N LYS A 122 -0.13 29.65 -1.96
CA LYS A 122 -0.53 28.83 -3.13
C LYS A 122 -1.25 27.54 -2.71
N PRO A 123 -2.47 27.63 -2.13
CA PRO A 123 -3.20 26.46 -1.63
C PRO A 123 -3.55 25.43 -2.72
N LEU A 124 -3.79 25.88 -3.95
CA LEU A 124 -4.05 24.97 -5.08
C LEU A 124 -2.81 24.14 -5.44
N HIS A 125 -1.62 24.74 -5.41
CA HIS A 125 -0.37 24.00 -5.64
C HIS A 125 -0.15 22.99 -4.52
N LEU A 126 -0.33 23.41 -3.27
CA LEU A 126 -0.20 22.53 -2.12
C LEU A 126 -1.18 21.35 -2.16
N LEU A 127 -2.44 21.60 -2.53
CA LEU A 127 -3.44 20.55 -2.71
C LEU A 127 -3.06 19.61 -3.86
N LEU A 128 -2.59 20.15 -4.99
CA LEU A 128 -2.08 19.33 -6.09
C LEU A 128 -0.88 18.49 -5.64
N THR A 129 0.06 19.05 -4.87
CA THR A 129 1.22 18.31 -4.32
C THR A 129 0.76 17.08 -3.54
N PHE A 130 -0.20 17.23 -2.62
CA PHE A 130 -0.69 16.08 -1.85
C PHE A 130 -1.47 15.07 -2.70
N LEU A 131 -2.23 15.53 -3.69
CA LEU A 131 -2.91 14.63 -4.63
C LEU A 131 -1.90 13.85 -5.47
N LEU A 132 -0.83 14.50 -5.96
CA LEU A 132 0.25 13.85 -6.68
C LEU A 132 0.99 12.84 -5.78
N MET A 133 1.30 13.21 -4.54
CA MET A 133 1.90 12.30 -3.57
C MET A 133 1.01 11.09 -3.31
N TRP A 134 -0.31 11.27 -3.16
CA TRP A 134 -1.25 10.16 -2.93
C TRP A 134 -1.26 9.14 -4.07
N PHE A 135 -1.24 9.60 -5.33
CA PHE A 135 -1.36 8.70 -6.49
C PHE A 135 -0.04 8.19 -7.05
N PHE A 136 1.06 8.92 -6.87
CA PHE A 136 2.32 8.64 -7.55
C PHE A 136 3.48 8.30 -6.62
N ILE A 137 3.30 8.28 -5.29
CA ILE A 137 4.26 7.64 -4.40
C ILE A 137 4.12 6.11 -4.55
N PRO A 138 5.14 5.39 -5.03
CA PRO A 138 5.10 3.95 -5.15
C PRO A 138 5.18 3.28 -3.78
N GLY A 139 4.43 2.20 -3.60
CA GLY A 139 4.45 1.42 -2.36
C GLY A 139 4.03 2.21 -1.12
N MET A 140 3.02 3.08 -1.22
CA MET A 140 2.53 3.92 -0.10
C MET A 140 2.44 3.19 1.26
N GLY A 141 2.01 1.93 1.27
CA GLY A 141 2.00 1.11 2.48
C GLY A 141 3.40 0.91 3.06
N THR A 142 4.37 0.53 2.24
CA THR A 142 5.74 0.22 2.65
C THR A 142 6.68 1.41 2.73
N THR A 143 6.31 2.57 2.20
CA THR A 143 7.15 3.79 2.21
C THR A 143 6.61 4.91 3.08
N VAL A 144 5.31 4.87 3.44
CA VAL A 144 4.65 5.93 4.23
C VAL A 144 3.99 5.40 5.49
N LEU A 145 3.45 4.17 5.52
CA LEU A 145 2.71 3.64 6.68
C LEU A 145 3.50 2.64 7.54
N TRP A 146 4.25 1.74 6.92
CA TRP A 146 5.17 0.83 7.62
C TRP A 146 6.22 1.65 8.37
N ALA A 147 6.46 1.36 9.65
CA ALA A 147 7.25 2.21 10.52
C ALA A 147 8.74 2.26 10.14
N SER A 148 9.39 1.11 9.93
CA SER A 148 10.75 1.10 9.37
C SER A 148 10.79 1.65 7.94
N GLY A 149 9.75 1.36 7.15
CA GLY A 149 9.60 1.88 5.79
C GLY A 149 9.60 3.41 5.71
N THR A 150 8.75 4.07 6.49
CA THR A 150 8.66 5.54 6.48
C THR A 150 9.95 6.20 6.98
N ALA A 151 10.62 5.58 7.95
CA ALA A 151 11.90 6.04 8.46
C ALA A 151 13.04 5.88 7.43
N ASN A 152 12.91 4.98 6.45
CA ASN A 152 13.90 4.78 5.38
C ASN A 152 13.60 5.58 4.09
N TYR A 153 12.36 6.04 3.89
CA TYR A 153 11.93 6.72 2.66
C TYR A 153 11.37 8.12 2.91
N LEU A 154 10.25 8.23 3.64
CA LEU A 154 9.56 9.51 3.84
C LEU A 154 10.34 10.48 4.74
N TRP A 155 10.89 10.02 5.86
CA TRP A 155 11.60 10.89 6.80
C TRP A 155 12.93 11.40 6.22
N PRO A 156 13.78 10.56 5.59
CA PRO A 156 14.98 11.03 4.89
C PRO A 156 14.69 12.03 3.77
N THR A 157 13.49 12.00 3.18
CA THR A 157 13.10 12.97 2.16
C THR A 157 13.04 14.40 2.70
N VAL A 158 12.77 14.60 4.00
CA VAL A 158 12.88 15.92 4.65
C VAL A 158 14.32 16.44 4.57
N ILE A 159 15.30 15.57 4.84
CA ILE A 159 16.73 15.90 4.76
C ILE A 159 17.14 16.20 3.32
N ILE A 160 16.72 15.36 2.36
CA ILE A 160 17.03 15.54 0.94
C ILE A 160 16.45 16.86 0.40
N ILE A 161 15.19 17.18 0.70
CA ILE A 161 14.59 18.44 0.24
C ILE A 161 15.25 19.64 0.91
N ALA A 162 15.51 19.57 2.22
CA ALA A 162 16.23 20.62 2.94
C ALA A 162 17.61 20.86 2.33
N PHE A 163 18.31 19.79 1.93
CA PHE A 163 19.60 19.86 1.25
C PHE A 163 19.50 20.57 -0.10
N PHE A 164 18.40 20.44 -0.85
CA PHE A 164 18.21 21.12 -2.14
C PHE A 164 17.95 22.62 -2.03
N LEU A 165 17.37 23.11 -0.92
CA LEU A 165 16.93 24.51 -0.80
C LEU A 165 18.05 25.54 -1.07
N PRO A 166 19.27 25.42 -0.50
CA PRO A 166 20.34 26.40 -0.74
C PRO A 166 20.82 26.42 -2.19
N PHE A 167 20.82 25.26 -2.87
CA PHE A 167 21.21 25.14 -4.27
C PHE A 167 20.15 25.75 -5.20
N ARG A 168 18.87 25.41 -4.99
CA ARG A 168 17.76 25.87 -5.82
C ARG A 168 17.58 27.38 -5.78
N PHE A 169 17.70 28.00 -4.60
CA PHE A 169 17.48 29.44 -4.43
C PHE A 169 18.75 30.27 -4.53
N ASN A 170 19.91 29.63 -4.73
CA ASN A 170 21.22 30.25 -4.89
C ASN A 170 21.44 31.46 -3.98
N LYS A 171 21.19 31.30 -2.67
CA LYS A 171 21.37 32.41 -1.74
C LYS A 171 22.86 32.59 -1.46
N ASP A 172 23.31 33.83 -1.58
CA ASP A 172 24.68 34.21 -1.24
C ASP A 172 24.90 34.06 0.27
N ILE A 173 25.47 32.92 0.67
CA ILE A 173 25.70 32.58 2.07
C ILE A 173 27.19 32.68 2.35
N LYS A 174 27.59 33.79 2.99
CA LYS A 174 28.98 34.13 3.31
C LYS A 174 29.49 33.64 4.66
N LYS A 175 28.68 32.88 5.42
CA LYS A 175 29.04 32.43 6.78
C LYS A 175 29.60 31.01 6.77
N ARG A 176 30.84 30.85 7.23
CA ARG A 176 31.52 29.54 7.37
C ARG A 176 30.72 28.50 8.16
N SER A 177 29.97 28.92 9.18
CA SER A 177 29.08 28.04 9.95
C SER A 177 27.96 27.43 9.12
N LEU A 178 27.43 28.17 8.14
CA LEU A 178 26.41 27.67 7.22
C LEU A 178 27.00 26.75 6.15
N SER A 179 28.25 26.98 5.72
CA SER A 179 28.97 26.03 4.85
C SER A 179 29.21 24.69 5.56
N PHE A 180 29.61 24.73 6.84
CA PHE A 180 29.73 23.51 7.65
C PHE A 180 28.37 22.84 7.89
N GLY A 181 27.32 23.61 8.16
CA GLY A 181 25.96 23.08 8.27
C GLY A 181 25.49 22.39 6.99
N LEU A 182 25.77 22.97 5.82
CA LEU A 182 25.42 22.37 4.53
C LEU A 182 26.27 21.14 4.21
N PHE A 183 27.54 21.12 4.63
CA PHE A 183 28.39 19.92 4.57
C PHE A 183 27.82 18.76 5.39
N LEU A 184 27.43 19.02 6.65
CA LEU A 184 26.79 17.99 7.50
C LEU A 184 25.44 17.53 6.93
N LEU A 185 24.63 18.46 6.43
CA LEU A 185 23.37 18.13 5.77
C LEU A 185 23.59 17.30 4.51
N GLY A 186 24.68 17.58 3.76
CA GLY A 186 25.15 16.78 2.65
C GLY A 186 25.49 15.35 3.09
N ILE A 187 26.30 15.18 4.15
CA ILE A 187 26.61 13.85 4.70
C ILE A 187 25.33 13.07 5.00
N LEU A 188 24.36 13.69 5.68
CA LEU A 188 23.08 13.05 5.99
C LEU A 188 22.28 12.69 4.73
N ALA A 189 22.27 13.55 3.71
CA ALA A 189 21.60 13.27 2.43
C ALA A 189 22.28 12.10 1.68
N GLY A 190 23.61 12.04 1.70
CA GLY A 190 24.40 10.96 1.11
C GLY A 190 24.15 9.59 1.78
N PHE A 191 23.95 9.59 3.11
CA PHE A 191 23.71 8.40 3.95
C PHE A 191 22.24 7.93 4.02
N THR A 192 21.39 8.37 3.09
CA THR A 192 19.98 7.94 3.03
C THR A 192 19.88 6.51 2.46
N ASN A 193 19.19 6.31 1.34
CA ASN A 193 19.24 5.06 0.59
C ASN A 193 20.00 5.29 -0.73
N GLU A 194 20.35 4.22 -1.44
CA GLU A 194 21.26 4.27 -2.59
C GLU A 194 20.74 5.21 -3.69
N VAL A 195 19.44 5.16 -3.98
CA VAL A 195 18.79 6.04 -4.96
C VAL A 195 18.70 7.48 -4.42
N GLY A 196 18.35 7.63 -3.13
CA GLY A 196 18.28 8.91 -2.42
C GLY A 196 19.57 9.69 -2.45
N GLY A 197 20.65 9.09 -1.94
CA GLY A 197 21.98 9.71 -1.89
C GLY A 197 22.53 10.03 -3.28
N ALA A 198 22.45 9.08 -4.22
CA ALA A 198 22.96 9.28 -5.58
C ALA A 198 22.24 10.43 -6.31
N THR A 199 20.90 10.46 -6.24
CA THR A 199 20.13 11.53 -6.89
C THR A 199 20.28 12.87 -6.17
N ALA A 200 20.46 12.88 -4.84
CA ALA A 200 20.73 14.10 -4.10
C ALA A 200 22.05 14.76 -4.54
N ILE A 201 23.11 13.97 -4.73
CA ILE A 201 24.39 14.45 -5.28
C ILE A 201 24.19 15.00 -6.68
N LEU A 202 23.52 14.25 -7.56
CA LEU A 202 23.33 14.67 -8.95
C LEU A 202 22.58 16.00 -9.06
N VAL A 203 21.47 16.16 -8.35
CA VAL A 203 20.70 17.42 -8.31
C VAL A 203 21.58 18.57 -7.80
N ALA A 204 22.31 18.37 -6.70
CA ALA A 204 23.17 19.40 -6.11
C ALA A 204 24.29 19.83 -7.05
N VAL A 205 24.95 18.88 -7.73
CA VAL A 205 25.99 19.15 -8.73
C VAL A 205 25.43 19.93 -9.92
N LEU A 206 24.28 19.52 -10.46
CA LEU A 206 23.64 20.22 -11.58
C LEU A 206 23.30 21.67 -11.23
N PHE A 207 22.71 21.91 -10.06
CA PHE A 207 22.45 23.27 -9.58
C PHE A 207 23.74 24.07 -9.33
N MET A 208 24.75 23.46 -8.72
CA MET A 208 26.03 24.14 -8.47
C MET A 208 26.70 24.58 -9.77
N ILE A 209 26.71 23.72 -10.80
CA ILE A 209 27.25 24.06 -12.13
C ILE A 209 26.42 25.18 -12.77
N TYR A 210 25.09 25.10 -12.69
CA TYR A 210 24.20 26.14 -13.23
C TYR A 210 24.42 27.49 -12.56
N ASN A 211 24.43 27.51 -11.23
CA ASN A 211 24.64 28.71 -10.43
C ASN A 211 26.03 29.32 -10.70
N PHE A 212 27.07 28.49 -10.79
CA PHE A 212 28.42 28.94 -11.12
C PHE A 212 28.47 29.62 -12.49
N ARG A 213 27.78 29.07 -13.50
CA ARG A 213 27.75 29.67 -14.85
C ARG A 213 26.89 30.95 -14.93
N LYS A 214 25.78 31.01 -14.19
CA LYS A 214 24.84 32.14 -14.25
C LYS A 214 25.30 33.33 -13.40
N SER A 215 25.80 33.07 -12.20
CA SER A 215 26.27 34.12 -11.29
C SER A 215 27.32 33.54 -10.33
N PRO A 216 28.61 33.52 -10.75
CA PRO A 216 29.69 33.07 -9.88
C PRO A 216 29.73 33.96 -8.63
N SER A 217 29.57 33.34 -7.47
CA SER A 217 29.53 34.02 -6.17
C SER A 217 30.24 33.17 -5.11
N GLU A 218 30.56 33.76 -3.96
CA GLU A 218 31.11 33.01 -2.81
C GLU A 218 30.15 31.91 -2.33
N GLY A 219 28.85 32.05 -2.57
CA GLY A 219 27.85 31.01 -2.32
C GLY A 219 28.13 29.67 -3.02
N ILE A 220 28.90 29.67 -4.11
CA ILE A 220 29.32 28.44 -4.82
C ILE A 220 30.26 27.59 -3.96
N LEU A 221 31.15 28.20 -3.17
CA LEU A 221 32.02 27.43 -2.25
C LEU A 221 31.19 26.72 -1.18
N THR A 222 30.18 27.40 -0.65
CA THR A 222 29.22 26.79 0.29
C THR A 222 28.48 25.60 -0.35
N GLN A 223 28.02 25.74 -1.60
CA GLN A 223 27.41 24.64 -2.36
C GLN A 223 28.40 23.48 -2.58
N ALA A 224 29.66 23.77 -2.89
CA ALA A 224 30.71 22.77 -3.06
C ALA A 224 30.99 21.99 -1.76
N TYR A 225 31.00 22.64 -0.59
CA TYR A 225 31.06 21.95 0.70
C TYR A 225 29.85 21.02 0.90
N GLY A 226 28.65 21.46 0.53
CA GLY A 226 27.46 20.60 0.56
C GLY A 226 27.60 19.35 -0.31
N VAL A 227 28.03 19.53 -1.56
CA VAL A 227 28.27 18.44 -2.52
C VAL A 227 29.35 17.50 -1.99
N LEU A 228 30.45 18.03 -1.44
CA LEU A 228 31.53 17.22 -0.86
C LEU A 228 31.01 16.36 0.29
N GLY A 229 30.21 16.94 1.20
CA GLY A 229 29.58 16.19 2.28
C GLY A 229 28.69 15.05 1.76
N ALA A 230 27.87 15.32 0.75
CA ALA A 230 27.01 14.31 0.14
C ALA A 230 27.80 13.18 -0.54
N ILE A 231 28.86 13.51 -1.27
CA ILE A 231 29.76 12.51 -1.87
C ILE A 231 30.40 11.64 -0.79
N ILE A 232 30.94 12.25 0.28
CA ILE A 232 31.55 11.50 1.38
C ILE A 232 30.51 10.57 2.03
N GLY A 233 29.32 11.07 2.35
CA GLY A 233 28.26 10.25 2.95
C GLY A 233 27.86 9.07 2.06
N PHE A 234 27.66 9.31 0.76
CA PHE A 234 27.26 8.27 -0.19
C PHE A 234 28.37 7.25 -0.45
N VAL A 235 29.62 7.70 -0.63
CA VAL A 235 30.76 6.79 -0.82
C VAL A 235 30.95 5.91 0.40
N LEU A 236 30.90 6.48 1.61
CA LEU A 236 30.97 5.69 2.84
C LEU A 236 29.81 4.70 2.94
N GLN A 237 28.59 5.10 2.63
CA GLN A 237 27.44 4.19 2.58
C GLN A 237 27.70 3.01 1.64
N VAL A 238 28.08 3.27 0.38
CA VAL A 238 28.28 2.22 -0.62
C VAL A 238 29.46 1.32 -0.25
N SER A 239 30.58 1.90 0.18
CA SER A 239 31.78 1.15 0.57
C SER A 239 31.53 0.25 1.78
N LEU A 240 30.83 0.74 2.81
CA LEU A 240 30.52 -0.04 4.01
C LEU A 240 29.40 -1.06 3.76
N SER A 241 28.48 -0.78 2.84
CA SER A 241 27.42 -1.74 2.47
C SER A 241 27.91 -2.83 1.53
N ALA A 242 29.07 -2.67 0.89
CA ALA A 242 29.64 -3.68 -0.01
C ALA A 242 29.99 -4.95 0.76
N GLY A 243 29.40 -6.09 0.35
CA GLY A 243 29.62 -7.38 1.01
C GLY A 243 28.83 -7.59 2.32
N SER A 244 27.95 -6.65 2.67
CA SER A 244 27.07 -6.73 3.84
C SER A 244 26.07 -7.88 3.79
N ALA A 245 25.46 -8.23 4.93
CA ALA A 245 24.45 -9.28 5.02
C ALA A 245 23.24 -9.00 4.13
N GLU A 246 22.85 -7.73 3.92
CA GLU A 246 21.78 -7.37 2.98
C GLU A 246 22.13 -7.80 1.55
N THR A 247 23.37 -7.54 1.12
CA THR A 247 23.82 -7.89 -0.25
C THR A 247 23.88 -9.40 -0.46
N GLN A 248 24.25 -10.16 0.58
CA GLN A 248 24.31 -11.62 0.53
C GLN A 248 22.91 -12.24 0.54
N ASN A 249 21.98 -11.69 1.33
CA ASN A 249 20.62 -12.20 1.48
C ASN A 249 19.75 -12.03 0.24
N TYR A 250 20.01 -11.02 -0.59
CA TYR A 250 19.21 -10.80 -1.80
C TYR A 250 19.56 -11.73 -2.98
N GLY A 251 20.53 -12.63 -2.82
CA GLY A 251 20.84 -13.68 -3.80
C GLY A 251 21.46 -13.17 -5.11
N LYS A 252 21.63 -14.07 -6.10
CA LYS A 252 22.16 -13.70 -7.41
C LYS A 252 21.14 -12.86 -8.19
N SER A 253 21.57 -11.71 -8.68
CA SER A 253 20.75 -10.83 -9.52
C SER A 253 20.25 -11.58 -10.76
N ALA A 254 19.04 -11.21 -11.24
CA ALA A 254 18.60 -11.59 -12.57
C ALA A 254 19.66 -11.21 -13.63
N GLY A 255 19.68 -11.90 -14.77
CA GLY A 255 20.58 -11.54 -15.86
C GLY A 255 20.41 -10.06 -16.25
N PHE A 256 21.52 -9.36 -16.54
CA PHE A 256 21.53 -7.90 -16.75
C PHE A 256 20.40 -7.39 -17.68
N TRP A 257 20.18 -8.06 -18.81
CA TRP A 257 19.11 -7.72 -19.76
C TRP A 257 17.70 -7.91 -19.19
N GLN A 258 17.49 -8.96 -18.39
CA GLN A 258 16.23 -9.19 -17.70
C GLN A 258 15.97 -8.08 -16.68
N GLN A 259 17.00 -7.65 -15.95
CA GLN A 259 16.90 -6.56 -14.99
C GLN A 259 16.53 -5.24 -15.66
N ILE A 260 17.14 -4.91 -16.81
CA ILE A 260 16.73 -3.74 -17.62
C ILE A 260 15.25 -3.80 -17.99
N GLN A 261 14.77 -4.95 -18.50
CA GLN A 261 13.37 -5.10 -18.90
C GLN A 261 12.41 -4.94 -17.72
N VAL A 262 12.76 -5.49 -16.56
CA VAL A 262 11.98 -5.34 -15.32
C VAL A 262 11.95 -3.87 -14.90
N VAL A 263 13.11 -3.22 -14.77
CA VAL A 263 13.19 -1.82 -14.36
C VAL A 263 12.45 -0.91 -15.33
N PHE A 264 12.55 -1.14 -16.64
CA PHE A 264 11.80 -0.38 -17.64
C PHE A 264 10.28 -0.57 -17.49
N SER A 265 9.81 -1.82 -17.37
CA SER A 265 8.39 -2.15 -17.19
C SER A 265 7.83 -1.53 -15.91
N GLU A 266 8.54 -1.66 -14.79
CA GLU A 266 8.13 -1.12 -13.50
C GLU A 266 8.22 0.41 -13.47
N THR A 267 9.19 1.03 -14.17
CA THR A 267 9.24 2.50 -14.33
C THR A 267 8.04 3.01 -15.10
N ILE A 268 7.61 2.34 -16.16
CA ILE A 268 6.37 2.68 -16.86
C ILE A 268 5.17 2.52 -15.92
N HIS A 269 5.15 1.45 -15.11
CA HIS A 269 4.05 1.17 -14.20
C HIS A 269 3.91 2.23 -13.10
N TYR A 270 4.99 2.58 -12.41
CA TYR A 270 4.99 3.48 -11.26
C TYR A 270 5.12 4.96 -11.63
N SER A 271 5.85 5.28 -12.71
CA SER A 271 6.24 6.66 -13.04
C SER A 271 5.79 7.10 -14.44
N GLY A 272 5.25 6.20 -15.27
CA GLY A 272 5.02 6.45 -16.69
C GLY A 272 4.11 7.63 -16.99
N TYR A 273 3.05 7.84 -16.22
CA TYR A 273 2.15 8.98 -16.40
C TYR A 273 2.81 10.32 -16.06
N LEU A 274 3.60 10.39 -14.97
CA LEU A 274 4.36 11.60 -14.63
C LEU A 274 5.38 11.91 -15.71
N ILE A 275 6.13 10.90 -16.17
CA ILE A 275 7.12 11.05 -17.24
C ILE A 275 6.46 11.57 -18.52
N LEU A 276 5.31 11.00 -18.92
CA LEU A 276 4.60 11.44 -20.12
C LEU A 276 4.16 12.91 -20.04
N ILE A 277 3.56 13.32 -18.92
CA ILE A 277 3.12 14.71 -18.73
C ILE A 277 4.33 15.65 -18.73
N LEU A 278 5.43 15.27 -18.05
CA LEU A 278 6.66 16.03 -18.02
C LEU A 278 7.27 16.20 -19.41
N LEU A 279 7.32 15.15 -20.22
CA LEU A 279 7.82 15.22 -21.60
C LEU A 279 7.00 16.22 -22.43
N ILE A 280 5.67 16.16 -22.32
CA ILE A 280 4.79 17.05 -23.10
C ILE A 280 4.91 18.50 -22.65
N LEU A 281 4.94 18.78 -21.34
CA LEU A 281 5.17 20.13 -20.81
C LEU A 281 6.56 20.65 -21.15
N SER A 282 7.58 19.78 -21.15
CA SER A 282 8.94 20.13 -21.60
C SER A 282 8.93 20.62 -23.05
N VAL A 283 8.29 19.86 -23.94
CA VAL A 283 8.19 20.21 -25.36
C VAL A 283 7.41 21.51 -25.55
N LEU A 284 6.26 21.66 -24.87
CA LEU A 284 5.46 22.89 -24.89
C LEU A 284 6.32 24.11 -24.52
N LEU A 285 6.96 24.08 -23.34
CA LEU A 285 7.74 25.22 -22.87
C LEU A 285 8.94 25.47 -23.78
N PHE A 286 9.60 24.42 -24.28
CA PHE A 286 10.75 24.55 -25.18
C PHE A 286 10.40 25.20 -26.53
N ILE A 287 9.23 24.91 -27.10
CA ILE A 287 8.73 25.59 -28.30
C ILE A 287 8.56 27.10 -28.04
N ARG A 288 8.19 27.46 -26.80
CA ARG A 288 8.00 28.85 -26.36
C ARG A 288 9.28 29.49 -25.78
N ARG A 289 10.46 28.88 -25.92
CA ARG A 289 11.69 29.36 -25.28
C ARG A 289 12.09 30.81 -25.59
N ARG A 290 11.68 31.33 -26.76
CA ARG A 290 11.92 32.74 -27.13
C ARG A 290 11.15 33.74 -26.26
N GLN A 291 10.13 33.29 -25.53
CA GLN A 291 9.31 34.08 -24.61
C GLN A 291 9.79 33.97 -23.16
N TRP A 292 10.84 33.18 -22.89
CA TRP A 292 11.29 32.98 -21.52
C TRP A 292 12.00 34.22 -21.00
N GLU A 293 11.53 34.72 -19.86
CA GLU A 293 12.29 35.59 -18.99
C GLU A 293 13.13 34.76 -18.02
N ASP A 294 14.07 35.40 -17.32
CA ASP A 294 14.98 34.77 -16.36
C ASP A 294 14.27 33.86 -15.35
N THR A 295 13.11 34.28 -14.84
CA THR A 295 12.33 33.51 -13.87
C THR A 295 11.80 32.21 -14.47
N VAL A 296 11.25 32.27 -15.68
CA VAL A 296 10.72 31.09 -16.40
C VAL A 296 11.86 30.16 -16.76
N GLU A 297 12.97 30.69 -17.29
CA GLU A 297 14.16 29.88 -17.60
C GLU A 297 14.67 29.14 -16.35
N ASN A 298 14.85 29.85 -15.23
CA ASN A 298 15.28 29.25 -13.96
C ASN A 298 14.35 28.12 -13.52
N LEU A 299 13.02 28.30 -13.64
CA LEU A 299 12.03 27.27 -13.27
C LEU A 299 12.10 26.06 -14.21
N VAL A 300 12.19 26.27 -15.53
CA VAL A 300 12.31 25.19 -16.51
C VAL A 300 13.59 24.41 -16.32
N VAL A 301 14.75 25.08 -16.21
CA VAL A 301 16.04 24.42 -15.99
C VAL A 301 16.04 23.64 -14.67
N SER A 302 15.52 24.23 -13.59
CA SER A 302 15.35 23.53 -12.31
C SER A 302 14.50 22.27 -12.48
N SER A 303 13.37 22.37 -13.19
CA SER A 303 12.51 21.22 -13.48
C SER A 303 13.25 20.13 -14.26
N LEU A 304 14.08 20.50 -15.23
CA LEU A 304 14.85 19.54 -16.04
C LEU A 304 15.93 18.84 -15.19
N PHE A 305 16.53 19.51 -14.22
CA PHE A 305 17.46 18.87 -13.28
C PHE A 305 16.78 17.81 -12.42
N PHE A 306 15.61 18.13 -11.87
CA PHE A 306 14.83 17.16 -11.11
C PHE A 306 14.32 16.01 -12.00
N PHE A 307 13.83 16.31 -13.21
CA PHE A 307 13.36 15.30 -14.15
C PHE A 307 14.47 14.34 -14.59
N GLY A 308 15.61 14.89 -15.02
CA GLY A 308 16.79 14.10 -15.41
C GLY A 308 17.33 13.26 -14.26
N SER A 309 17.37 13.82 -13.05
CA SER A 309 17.81 13.08 -11.86
C SER A 309 16.84 11.97 -11.46
N GLY A 310 15.53 12.19 -11.61
CA GLY A 310 14.53 11.14 -11.41
C GLY A 310 14.69 9.97 -12.38
N LEU A 311 14.98 10.25 -13.66
CA LEU A 311 15.28 9.23 -14.67
C LEU A 311 16.59 8.49 -14.35
N ALA A 312 17.65 9.20 -13.97
CA ALA A 312 18.90 8.60 -13.53
C ALA A 312 18.70 7.71 -12.29
N GLY A 313 17.85 8.12 -11.34
CA GLY A 313 17.43 7.31 -10.20
C GLY A 313 16.75 6.01 -10.62
N CYS A 314 15.85 6.05 -11.62
CA CYS A 314 15.24 4.83 -12.16
C CYS A 314 16.30 3.90 -12.79
N VAL A 315 17.29 4.45 -13.49
CA VAL A 315 18.40 3.67 -14.07
C VAL A 315 19.28 3.06 -12.98
N ALA A 316 19.53 3.78 -11.88
CA ALA A 316 20.33 3.27 -10.77
C ALA A 316 19.74 2.00 -10.13
N ILE A 317 18.41 1.80 -10.21
CA ILE A 317 17.72 0.59 -9.72
C ILE A 317 18.18 -0.68 -10.45
N ILE A 318 18.76 -0.57 -11.65
CA ILE A 318 19.33 -1.73 -12.37
C ILE A 318 20.40 -2.43 -11.53
N ALA A 319 21.14 -1.68 -10.68
CA ALA A 319 22.14 -2.25 -9.79
C ALA A 319 21.54 -3.04 -8.60
N SER A 320 20.23 -2.92 -8.35
CA SER A 320 19.57 -3.61 -7.25
C SER A 320 19.24 -5.06 -7.60
N PRO A 321 19.52 -6.05 -6.73
CA PRO A 321 19.19 -7.46 -6.97
C PRO A 321 17.68 -7.74 -6.90
N ILE A 322 16.91 -6.91 -6.19
CA ILE A 322 15.46 -7.00 -6.06
C ILE A 322 14.80 -5.70 -6.52
N THR A 323 13.55 -5.75 -6.98
CA THR A 323 12.84 -4.58 -7.53
C THR A 323 11.47 -4.34 -6.89
N PRO A 324 11.39 -4.18 -5.54
CA PRO A 324 10.15 -3.79 -4.91
C PRO A 324 9.74 -2.36 -5.29
N ALA A 325 8.44 -2.07 -5.30
CA ALA A 325 7.89 -0.77 -5.71
C ALA A 325 8.56 0.43 -5.04
N ARG A 326 8.93 0.30 -3.76
CA ARG A 326 9.58 1.34 -2.95
C ARG A 326 10.87 1.92 -3.53
N LEU A 327 11.58 1.20 -4.41
CA LEU A 327 12.80 1.72 -5.06
C LEU A 327 12.54 2.94 -5.94
N TRP A 328 11.31 3.09 -6.46
CA TRP A 328 10.92 4.26 -7.28
C TRP A 328 10.46 5.46 -6.44
N PHE A 329 10.48 5.38 -5.10
CA PHE A 329 9.98 6.44 -4.21
C PHE A 329 10.66 7.79 -4.48
N VAL A 330 11.98 7.84 -4.39
CA VAL A 330 12.74 9.09 -4.55
C VAL A 330 12.58 9.63 -5.98
N SER A 331 12.69 8.78 -6.99
CA SER A 331 12.48 9.19 -8.39
C SER A 331 11.10 9.84 -8.59
N ASN A 332 10.04 9.32 -7.98
CA ASN A 332 8.72 9.93 -8.06
C ASN A 332 8.60 11.24 -7.28
N ILE A 333 9.27 11.39 -6.14
CA ILE A 333 9.38 12.70 -5.46
C ILE A 333 10.05 13.74 -6.38
N LEU A 334 11.10 13.36 -7.10
CA LEU A 334 11.79 14.23 -8.06
C LEU A 334 10.89 14.53 -9.28
N PHE A 335 10.14 13.55 -9.81
CA PHE A 335 9.18 13.78 -10.88
C PHE A 335 8.01 14.69 -10.47
N ILE A 336 7.48 14.54 -9.25
CA ILE A 336 6.46 15.43 -8.70
C ILE A 336 7.02 16.86 -8.58
N THR A 337 8.25 17.00 -8.07
CA THR A 337 8.94 18.30 -7.97
C THR A 337 9.10 18.95 -9.34
N ALA A 338 9.59 18.19 -10.33
CA ALA A 338 9.72 18.65 -11.71
C ALA A 338 8.36 19.10 -12.27
N LEU A 339 7.30 18.32 -12.07
CA LEU A 339 5.98 18.63 -12.61
C LEU A 339 5.45 19.94 -12.03
N LEU A 340 5.58 20.12 -10.71
CA LEU A 340 5.17 21.34 -10.04
C LEU A 340 5.99 22.56 -10.51
N LEU A 341 7.30 22.42 -10.72
CA LEU A 341 8.15 23.48 -11.30
C LEU A 341 7.77 23.82 -12.74
N MET A 342 7.43 22.82 -13.57
CA MET A 342 6.96 23.04 -14.94
C MET A 342 5.60 23.75 -14.99
N LEU A 343 4.69 23.37 -14.09
CA LEU A 343 3.41 24.06 -13.96
C LEU A 343 3.61 25.51 -13.52
N GLU A 344 4.48 25.75 -12.54
CA GLU A 344 4.84 27.10 -12.11
C GLU A 344 5.48 27.89 -13.26
N ALA A 345 6.41 27.30 -14.01
CA ALA A 345 7.03 27.93 -15.18
C ALA A 345 6.01 28.32 -16.24
N TRP A 346 5.04 27.43 -16.52
CA TRP A 346 3.96 27.71 -17.45
C TRP A 346 3.05 28.84 -16.97
N GLN A 347 2.72 28.88 -15.67
CA GLN A 347 1.93 29.97 -15.11
C GLN A 347 2.69 31.31 -15.14
N GLU A 348 3.99 31.32 -14.81
CA GLU A 348 4.85 32.51 -14.91
C GLU A 348 4.96 33.00 -16.36
N LEU A 349 5.13 32.10 -17.33
CA LEU A 349 5.11 32.43 -18.77
C LEU A 349 3.80 33.08 -19.24
N ARG A 350 2.72 32.90 -18.46
CA ARG A 350 1.39 33.49 -18.68
C ARG A 350 1.05 34.54 -17.62
N LEU A 351 2.06 35.12 -16.97
CA LEU A 351 1.99 36.22 -16.00
C LEU A 351 1.09 35.91 -14.79
N GLN A 352 0.96 34.64 -14.42
CA GLN A 352 0.17 34.17 -13.28
C GLN A 352 -1.30 34.68 -13.30
N LYS A 353 -1.86 34.94 -14.49
CA LYS A 353 -3.25 35.42 -14.66
C LYS A 353 -4.24 34.43 -14.04
N ILE A 354 -5.40 34.91 -13.58
CA ILE A 354 -6.42 34.05 -12.94
C ILE A 354 -6.81 32.84 -13.78
N TRP A 355 -6.80 32.99 -15.11
CA TRP A 355 -7.12 31.94 -16.08
C TRP A 355 -6.11 30.78 -16.09
N THR A 356 -4.86 30.99 -15.70
CA THR A 356 -3.87 29.90 -15.57
C THR A 356 -4.20 28.97 -14.38
N LYS A 357 -5.08 29.41 -13.46
CA LYS A 357 -5.57 28.58 -12.36
C LYS A 357 -6.71 27.65 -12.79
N LEU A 358 -7.38 27.90 -13.92
CA LEU A 358 -8.53 27.10 -14.35
C LEU A 358 -8.12 25.65 -14.70
N PRO A 359 -7.10 25.39 -15.54
CA PRO A 359 -6.66 24.02 -15.81
C PRO A 359 -6.19 23.30 -14.54
N LEU A 360 -5.46 24.00 -13.66
CA LEU A 360 -5.03 23.48 -12.37
C LEU A 360 -6.23 23.07 -11.50
N PHE A 361 -7.24 23.93 -11.40
CA PHE A 361 -8.46 23.67 -10.64
C PHE A 361 -9.22 22.46 -11.19
N LEU A 362 -9.35 22.33 -12.52
CA LEU A 362 -10.02 21.19 -13.16
C LEU A 362 -9.29 19.87 -12.87
N VAL A 363 -7.96 19.86 -12.98
CA VAL A 363 -7.14 18.68 -12.64
C VAL A 363 -7.31 18.32 -11.17
N ILE A 364 -7.22 19.29 -10.26
CA ILE A 364 -7.42 19.07 -8.82
C ILE A 364 -8.82 18.52 -8.55
N LEU A 365 -9.86 19.04 -9.21
CA LEU A 365 -11.24 18.58 -9.04
C LEU A 365 -11.38 17.11 -9.44
N VAL A 366 -10.85 16.72 -10.60
CA VAL A 366 -10.86 15.32 -11.07
C VAL A 366 -10.06 14.42 -10.15
N MET A 367 -8.85 14.82 -9.77
CA MET A 367 -8.01 14.03 -8.86
C MET A 367 -8.65 13.89 -7.49
N ALA A 368 -9.22 14.95 -6.92
CA ALA A 368 -9.92 14.91 -5.63
C ALA A 368 -11.18 14.04 -5.68
N PHE A 369 -11.92 14.08 -6.79
CA PHE A 369 -13.06 13.20 -7.05
C PHE A 369 -12.66 11.73 -6.99
N VAL A 370 -11.48 11.36 -7.53
CA VAL A 370 -10.98 9.98 -7.45
C VAL A 370 -10.30 9.68 -6.10
N ALA A 371 -9.66 10.65 -5.46
CA ALA A 371 -8.83 10.45 -4.28
C ALA A 371 -9.65 10.03 -3.05
N ILE A 372 -10.80 10.65 -2.79
CA ILE A 372 -11.63 10.32 -1.62
C ILE A 372 -12.09 8.84 -1.62
N PRO A 373 -12.68 8.31 -2.71
CA PRO A 373 -13.06 6.90 -2.76
C PRO A 373 -11.85 5.95 -2.85
N SER A 374 -10.74 6.37 -3.46
CA SER A 374 -9.46 5.64 -3.40
C SER A 374 -8.96 5.48 -1.96
N TYR A 375 -8.99 6.57 -1.19
CA TYR A 375 -8.67 6.57 0.22
C TYR A 375 -9.61 5.65 1.01
N ALA A 376 -10.92 5.76 0.79
CA ALA A 376 -11.90 4.94 1.50
C ALA A 376 -11.70 3.43 1.24
N TYR A 377 -11.37 3.05 0.01
CA TYR A 377 -11.04 1.67 -0.36
C TYR A 377 -9.76 1.20 0.35
N ASN A 378 -8.67 1.97 0.24
CA ASN A 378 -7.39 1.62 0.85
C ASN A 378 -7.47 1.56 2.38
N LEU A 379 -8.21 2.48 3.01
CA LEU A 379 -8.47 2.46 4.44
C LEU A 379 -9.21 1.19 4.89
N LYS A 380 -10.19 0.69 4.10
CA LYS A 380 -10.90 -0.55 4.39
C LYS A 380 -9.92 -1.75 4.39
N GLU A 381 -9.06 -1.82 3.37
CA GLU A 381 -8.04 -2.87 3.26
C GLU A 381 -7.04 -2.83 4.41
N VAL A 382 -6.52 -1.64 4.74
CA VAL A 382 -5.59 -1.45 5.87
C VAL A 382 -6.23 -1.87 7.19
N LYS A 383 -7.50 -1.49 7.42
CA LYS A 383 -8.24 -1.90 8.62
C LYS A 383 -8.47 -3.40 8.72
N SER A 384 -8.71 -4.05 7.59
CA SER A 384 -8.87 -5.51 7.53
C SER A 384 -7.60 -6.17 8.06
N SER A 385 -6.43 -5.84 7.50
CA SER A 385 -5.13 -6.34 7.98
C SER A 385 -4.85 -5.95 9.43
N TYR A 386 -5.19 -4.72 9.82
CA TYR A 386 -5.01 -4.26 11.20
C TYR A 386 -5.82 -5.06 12.21
N GLN A 387 -7.00 -5.58 11.84
CA GLN A 387 -7.81 -6.41 12.73
C GLN A 387 -7.10 -7.72 13.10
N TYR A 388 -6.41 -8.35 12.13
CA TYR A 388 -5.57 -9.53 12.39
C TYR A 388 -4.40 -9.18 13.31
N PHE A 389 -3.68 -8.10 12.99
CA PHE A 389 -2.58 -7.62 13.83
C PHE A 389 -3.03 -7.31 15.26
N TYR A 390 -4.14 -6.58 15.42
CA TYR A 390 -4.70 -6.20 16.72
C TYR A 390 -5.10 -7.43 17.53
N THR A 391 -5.71 -8.43 16.88
CA THR A 391 -6.07 -9.69 17.53
C THR A 391 -4.81 -10.42 18.02
N ALA A 392 -3.78 -10.55 17.17
CA ALA A 392 -2.52 -11.18 17.54
C ALA A 392 -1.83 -10.44 18.69
N GLN A 393 -1.76 -9.11 18.63
CA GLN A 393 -1.22 -8.26 19.69
C GLN A 393 -1.97 -8.44 21.01
N SER A 394 -3.31 -8.41 20.98
CA SER A 394 -4.13 -8.56 22.18
C SER A 394 -3.94 -9.91 22.86
N ILE A 395 -3.87 -10.99 22.07
CA ILE A 395 -3.62 -12.34 22.59
C ILE A 395 -2.22 -12.43 23.19
N ALA A 396 -1.21 -11.91 22.49
CA ALA A 396 0.17 -11.95 22.98
C ALA A 396 0.35 -11.15 24.28
N GLN A 397 -0.25 -9.96 24.36
CA GLN A 397 -0.27 -9.15 25.58
C GLN A 397 -1.03 -9.82 26.72
N LYS A 398 -2.10 -10.55 26.44
CA LYS A 398 -2.83 -11.32 27.44
C LYS A 398 -1.97 -12.47 27.96
N ALA A 399 -1.36 -13.26 27.06
CA ALA A 399 -0.46 -14.36 27.40
C ALA A 399 0.71 -13.89 28.27
N GLN A 400 1.32 -12.75 27.92
CA GLN A 400 2.37 -12.12 28.72
C GLN A 400 1.91 -11.80 30.15
N LYS A 401 0.71 -11.23 30.29
CA LYS A 401 0.15 -10.87 31.61
C LYS A 401 -0.25 -12.08 32.45
N THR A 402 -0.66 -13.19 31.82
CA THR A 402 -1.03 -14.44 32.50
C THR A 402 0.16 -15.36 32.76
N GLY A 403 1.36 -14.99 32.29
CA GLY A 403 2.58 -15.80 32.45
C GLY A 403 2.64 -17.01 31.50
N GLU A 404 1.83 -17.01 30.45
CA GLU A 404 1.88 -18.04 29.41
C GLU A 404 3.12 -17.88 28.53
N SER A 405 3.78 -18.99 28.21
CA SER A 405 5.00 -18.99 27.38
C SER A 405 4.72 -19.08 25.88
N VAL A 406 3.51 -19.46 25.48
CA VAL A 406 3.13 -19.72 24.08
C VAL A 406 1.82 -19.02 23.76
N ALA A 407 1.75 -18.35 22.62
CA ALA A 407 0.51 -17.76 22.11
C ALA A 407 0.11 -18.37 20.75
N ARG A 408 -1.20 -18.51 20.55
CA ARG A 408 -1.81 -18.92 19.27
C ARG A 408 -2.60 -17.75 18.72
N VAL A 409 -2.19 -17.25 17.56
CA VAL A 409 -2.68 -15.98 16.98
C VAL A 409 -3.17 -16.18 15.55
N PRO A 410 -4.11 -15.38 15.04
CA PRO A 410 -4.61 -15.57 13.68
C PRO A 410 -3.55 -15.20 12.63
N GLY A 411 -3.51 -15.95 11.54
CA GLY A 411 -2.72 -15.61 10.36
C GLY A 411 -3.35 -14.47 9.56
N MET A 412 -2.52 -13.56 9.05
CA MET A 412 -2.99 -12.44 8.23
C MET A 412 -3.07 -12.85 6.75
N PRO A 413 -4.19 -12.61 6.05
CA PRO A 413 -4.28 -12.83 4.61
C PRO A 413 -3.27 -11.97 3.83
N ILE A 414 -2.67 -12.56 2.79
CA ILE A 414 -1.74 -11.85 1.91
C ILE A 414 -2.49 -10.78 1.11
N THR A 415 -2.07 -9.53 1.26
CA THR A 415 -2.60 -8.41 0.49
C THR A 415 -1.75 -8.16 -0.76
N SER A 416 -2.36 -7.72 -1.85
CA SER A 416 -1.65 -7.15 -3.02
C SER A 416 -1.86 -5.65 -3.16
N ASN A 417 -2.41 -4.98 -2.14
CA ASN A 417 -2.67 -3.55 -2.17
C ASN A 417 -1.40 -2.78 -1.78
N SER A 418 -0.87 -1.98 -2.71
CA SER A 418 0.34 -1.17 -2.48
C SER A 418 0.21 -0.09 -1.40
N PHE A 419 -1.01 0.25 -0.97
CA PHE A 419 -1.28 1.14 0.16
C PHE A 419 -1.30 0.43 1.51
N ASN A 420 -1.28 -0.90 1.52
CA ASN A 420 -1.31 -1.68 2.76
C ASN A 420 0.14 -1.90 3.26
N PRO A 421 0.47 -1.56 4.53
CA PRO A 421 1.83 -1.70 5.05
C PRO A 421 2.33 -3.15 5.08
N TYR A 422 1.42 -4.13 5.09
CA TYR A 422 1.77 -5.55 5.10
C TYR A 422 2.10 -6.10 3.70
N TYR A 423 1.97 -5.29 2.64
CA TYR A 423 2.27 -5.74 1.28
C TYR A 423 3.77 -5.95 1.06
N GLY A 424 4.18 -7.22 0.98
CA GLY A 424 5.57 -7.60 0.73
C GLY A 424 6.51 -7.34 1.91
N THR A 425 5.97 -7.20 3.12
CA THR A 425 6.75 -7.17 4.37
C THR A 425 6.64 -8.51 5.09
N PRO A 426 7.70 -8.99 5.76
CA PRO A 426 7.62 -10.18 6.60
C PRO A 426 6.60 -10.02 7.73
N TYR A 427 5.75 -11.01 7.91
CA TYR A 427 4.85 -11.13 9.06
C TYR A 427 4.87 -12.58 9.57
N LEU A 428 4.01 -12.91 10.54
CA LEU A 428 3.91 -14.26 11.10
C LEU A 428 3.58 -15.30 10.03
N VAL A 429 4.26 -16.44 10.09
CA VAL A 429 4.10 -17.58 9.17
C VAL A 429 3.66 -18.84 9.92
N ALA A 430 2.95 -19.72 9.20
CA ALA A 430 2.55 -21.02 9.72
C ALA A 430 3.74 -21.99 9.60
N SER A 431 4.22 -22.49 10.72
CA SER A 431 5.35 -23.42 10.77
C SER A 431 5.22 -24.33 12.00
N GLU A 432 5.66 -25.58 11.85
CA GLU A 432 5.81 -26.51 12.97
C GLU A 432 7.00 -26.12 13.87
N HIS A 433 7.93 -25.33 13.33
CA HIS A 433 9.14 -24.83 13.99
C HIS A 433 9.15 -23.30 14.02
N PRO A 434 8.21 -22.63 14.73
CA PRO A 434 8.14 -21.17 14.75
C PRO A 434 9.40 -20.51 15.33
N GLU A 435 10.21 -21.23 16.11
CA GLU A 435 11.51 -20.78 16.60
C GLU A 435 12.57 -20.62 15.50
N LYS A 436 12.33 -21.15 14.30
CA LYS A 436 13.17 -20.97 13.11
C LYS A 436 12.63 -19.91 12.16
N GLU A 437 11.45 -19.35 12.45
CA GLU A 437 10.79 -18.35 11.61
C GLU A 437 11.05 -16.96 12.17
N TRP A 438 11.80 -16.15 11.41
CA TRP A 438 12.32 -14.87 11.86
C TRP A 438 11.25 -13.92 12.43
N ALA A 439 10.11 -13.81 11.73
CA ALA A 439 9.03 -12.94 12.15
C ALA A 439 8.31 -13.46 13.41
N ASN A 440 8.12 -14.78 13.53
CA ASN A 440 7.51 -15.39 14.71
C ASN A 440 8.39 -15.21 15.94
N VAL A 441 9.70 -15.39 15.77
CA VAL A 441 10.70 -15.19 16.84
C VAL A 441 10.69 -13.74 17.32
N TRP A 442 10.82 -12.74 16.44
CA TRP A 442 10.82 -11.34 16.88
C TRP A 442 9.50 -10.89 17.49
N PHE A 443 8.37 -11.36 16.95
CA PHE A 443 7.07 -11.10 17.55
C PHE A 443 6.97 -11.72 18.96
N ALA A 444 7.40 -12.97 19.14
CA ALA A 444 7.41 -13.63 20.43
C ALA A 444 8.27 -12.87 21.45
N GLN A 445 9.51 -12.54 21.07
CA GLN A 445 10.45 -11.80 21.91
C GLN A 445 9.91 -10.43 22.32
N TYR A 446 9.32 -9.69 21.39
CA TYR A 446 8.73 -8.37 21.67
C TYR A 446 7.64 -8.42 22.75
N TYR A 447 6.81 -9.47 22.75
CA TYR A 447 5.77 -9.67 23.76
C TYR A 447 6.21 -10.54 24.95
N GLY A 448 7.49 -10.89 25.06
CA GLY A 448 8.01 -11.70 26.17
C GLY A 448 7.53 -13.16 26.19
N LEU A 449 7.25 -13.74 25.02
CA LEU A 449 6.82 -15.12 24.82
C LEU A 449 7.97 -15.98 24.32
N LYS A 450 7.91 -17.30 24.55
CA LYS A 450 8.87 -18.26 24.00
C LYS A 450 8.56 -18.60 22.54
N GLN A 451 7.29 -18.84 22.22
CA GLN A 451 6.87 -19.25 20.87
C GLN A 451 5.50 -18.67 20.52
N VAL A 452 5.30 -18.40 19.22
CA VAL A 452 4.01 -17.95 18.68
C VAL A 452 3.66 -18.77 17.45
N TYR A 453 2.49 -19.39 17.49
CA TYR A 453 1.94 -20.23 16.42
C TYR A 453 0.77 -19.52 15.74
N LEU A 454 0.64 -19.73 14.43
CA LEU A 454 -0.59 -19.36 13.74
C LEU A 454 -1.71 -20.35 14.04
N ASP A 455 -2.87 -19.83 14.37
CA ASP A 455 -4.11 -20.56 14.58
C ASP A 455 -5.28 -19.75 14.01
N ASN A 456 -5.72 -20.14 12.81
CA ASN A 456 -6.79 -19.45 12.09
C ASN A 456 -8.19 -19.77 12.64
N GLN A 457 -8.31 -20.64 13.65
CA GLN A 457 -9.58 -20.89 14.34
C GLN A 457 -9.88 -19.82 15.40
N VAL A 458 -8.87 -19.02 15.76
CA VAL A 458 -9.02 -17.94 16.73
C VAL A 458 -9.97 -16.86 16.19
N PRO A 459 -11.02 -16.49 16.96
CA PRO A 459 -11.95 -15.46 16.52
C PRO A 459 -11.27 -14.08 16.50
N LEU A 460 -11.46 -13.35 15.42
CA LEU A 460 -10.95 -11.98 15.29
C LEU A 460 -11.59 -11.06 16.32
N GLN A 461 -10.75 -10.32 17.05
CA GLN A 461 -11.21 -9.33 18.00
C GLN A 461 -11.65 -8.05 17.29
N LYS A 462 -12.58 -7.33 17.92
CA LYS A 462 -13.06 -6.04 17.41
C LYS A 462 -12.06 -4.94 17.78
N VAL A 463 -11.58 -4.23 16.78
CA VAL A 463 -10.71 -3.07 16.97
C VAL A 463 -11.48 -1.93 17.65
N PRO A 464 -10.98 -1.38 18.77
CA PRO A 464 -11.67 -0.31 19.51
C PRO A 464 -11.59 1.04 18.79
N ASN A 465 -10.51 1.29 18.05
CA ASN A 465 -10.27 2.53 17.32
C ASN A 465 -11.34 2.77 16.25
N GLN A 466 -11.84 4.00 16.19
CA GLN A 466 -12.75 4.46 15.15
C GLN A 466 -12.06 5.49 14.26
N ASP A 467 -12.62 5.69 13.07
CA ASP A 467 -12.16 6.79 12.23
C ASP A 467 -12.43 8.15 12.89
N PHE A 468 -11.53 9.10 12.66
CA PHE A 468 -11.75 10.48 13.08
C PHE A 468 -13.03 11.05 12.46
N VAL A 469 -13.77 11.85 13.24
CA VAL A 469 -15.08 12.41 12.85
C VAL A 469 -14.98 13.19 11.55
N LEU A 470 -13.92 13.98 11.38
CA LEU A 470 -13.66 14.75 10.16
C LEU A 470 -13.53 13.85 8.92
N VAL A 471 -12.74 12.77 9.03
CA VAL A 471 -12.50 11.82 7.92
C VAL A 471 -13.79 11.09 7.55
N ARG A 472 -14.54 10.58 8.55
CA ARG A 472 -15.86 9.97 8.31
C ARG A 472 -16.84 10.94 7.68
N GLY A 473 -16.88 12.18 8.17
CA GLY A 473 -17.75 13.23 7.68
C GLY A 473 -17.52 13.50 6.19
N ILE A 474 -16.27 13.69 5.78
CA ILE A 474 -15.90 13.93 4.37
C ILE A 474 -16.25 12.73 3.48
N ILE A 475 -15.91 11.51 3.91
CA ILE A 475 -16.22 10.30 3.13
C ILE A 475 -17.75 10.10 3.02
N SER A 476 -18.49 10.34 4.10
CA SER A 476 -19.96 10.23 4.10
C SER A 476 -20.60 11.27 3.19
N LEU A 477 -20.16 12.53 3.28
CA LEU A 477 -20.61 13.62 2.41
C LEU A 477 -20.36 13.29 0.94
N TYR A 478 -19.15 12.81 0.63
CA TYR A 478 -18.80 12.36 -0.71
C TYR A 478 -19.73 11.25 -1.21
N LYS A 479 -19.93 10.19 -0.41
CA LYS A 479 -20.82 9.07 -0.78
C LYS A 479 -22.26 9.54 -1.00
N ARG A 480 -22.76 10.46 -0.17
CA ARG A 480 -24.12 10.99 -0.26
C ARG A 480 -24.37 11.76 -1.56
N TYR A 481 -23.45 12.64 -1.95
CA TYR A 481 -23.67 13.56 -3.07
C TYR A 481 -23.02 13.10 -4.38
N LEU A 482 -21.86 12.44 -4.31
CA LEU A 482 -21.04 12.09 -5.47
C LEU A 482 -20.88 10.57 -5.66
N GLY A 483 -21.31 9.75 -4.70
CA GLY A 483 -21.11 8.30 -4.72
C GLY A 483 -21.68 7.62 -5.95
N ARG A 484 -22.94 7.89 -6.33
CA ARG A 484 -23.58 7.29 -7.52
C ARG A 484 -22.85 7.64 -8.82
N LEU A 485 -22.52 8.93 -8.98
CA LEU A 485 -21.77 9.42 -10.13
C LEU A 485 -20.38 8.76 -10.19
N GLN A 486 -19.69 8.68 -9.06
CA GLN A 486 -18.38 8.05 -8.98
C GLN A 486 -18.43 6.58 -9.33
N THR A 487 -19.38 5.80 -8.79
CA THR A 487 -19.49 4.38 -9.10
C THR A 487 -19.78 4.12 -10.57
N SER A 488 -20.47 5.05 -11.25
CA SER A 488 -20.73 4.97 -12.69
C SER A 488 -19.52 5.33 -13.54
N LEU A 489 -18.72 6.33 -13.14
CA LEU A 489 -17.60 6.83 -13.95
C LEU A 489 -16.28 6.11 -13.67
N PHE A 490 -15.99 5.82 -12.40
CA PHE A 490 -14.73 5.24 -11.94
C PHE A 490 -15.00 4.23 -10.81
N PRO A 491 -15.38 2.98 -11.09
CA PRO A 491 -15.44 1.95 -10.06
C PRO A 491 -14.04 1.77 -9.43
N ILE A 492 -13.93 1.96 -8.11
CA ILE A 492 -12.67 1.87 -7.36
C ILE A 492 -12.60 0.55 -6.62
N GLY A 493 -11.44 -0.10 -6.72
CA GLY A 493 -11.21 -1.48 -6.33
C GLY A 493 -11.51 -2.41 -7.50
N PRO A 494 -10.82 -3.57 -7.60
CA PRO A 494 -11.27 -4.59 -8.53
C PRO A 494 -12.71 -4.94 -8.14
N GLN A 495 -13.66 -4.81 -9.06
CA GLN A 495 -14.90 -5.60 -8.96
C GLN A 495 -14.49 -7.04 -9.25
N THR A 496 -13.81 -7.67 -8.29
CA THR A 496 -13.35 -9.04 -8.41
C THR A 496 -14.54 -9.97 -8.57
N VAL A 497 -15.74 -9.57 -8.15
CA VAL A 497 -16.99 -10.27 -8.45
C VAL A 497 -17.88 -9.35 -9.27
N LEU A 498 -18.11 -9.72 -10.52
CA LEU A 498 -19.02 -9.06 -11.44
C LEU A 498 -20.45 -9.57 -11.29
N LYS A 499 -20.60 -10.86 -10.94
CA LYS A 499 -21.89 -11.54 -10.79
C LYS A 499 -21.72 -12.74 -9.87
N ALA A 500 -22.69 -13.00 -8.99
CA ALA A 500 -22.77 -14.23 -8.21
C ALA A 500 -24.14 -14.84 -8.43
N GLU A 501 -24.19 -16.07 -8.92
CA GLU A 501 -25.43 -16.79 -9.21
C GLU A 501 -25.42 -18.14 -8.50
N THR A 502 -26.60 -18.59 -8.06
CA THR A 502 -26.74 -19.93 -7.49
C THR A 502 -26.90 -20.90 -8.65
N ASP A 503 -26.03 -21.91 -8.76
CA ASP A 503 -26.16 -22.95 -9.78
C ASP A 503 -26.76 -24.23 -9.15
N PRO A 504 -27.99 -24.60 -9.52
CA PRO A 504 -28.64 -25.81 -9.01
C PRO A 504 -27.87 -27.11 -9.33
N SER A 505 -26.99 -27.11 -10.33
CA SER A 505 -26.21 -28.29 -10.72
C SER A 505 -25.05 -28.60 -9.76
N LEU A 506 -24.54 -27.60 -9.03
CA LEU A 506 -23.47 -27.75 -8.03
C LEU A 506 -23.94 -28.38 -6.71
N ILE A 507 -25.26 -28.43 -6.49
CA ILE A 507 -25.88 -29.15 -5.37
C ILE A 507 -25.68 -30.68 -5.52
N SER A 508 -25.13 -31.14 -6.65
CA SER A 508 -25.02 -32.56 -6.98
C SER A 508 -23.61 -33.04 -7.36
N LYS A 509 -22.75 -33.29 -6.36
CA LYS A 509 -21.76 -34.40 -6.48
C LYS A 509 -22.41 -35.77 -6.23
N ASN A 510 -23.65 -35.81 -5.72
CA ASN A 510 -24.41 -37.04 -5.54
C ASN A 510 -25.54 -37.15 -6.57
N LYS A 511 -25.21 -37.53 -7.81
CA LYS A 511 -26.15 -37.97 -8.85
C LYS A 511 -27.00 -39.21 -8.48
N LYS A 512 -27.12 -39.56 -7.19
CA LYS A 512 -27.79 -40.74 -6.64
C LYS A 512 -28.92 -40.46 -5.63
N MET A 513 -29.27 -39.19 -5.37
CA MET A 513 -30.47 -38.89 -4.57
C MET A 513 -31.64 -38.63 -5.50
N GLY A 514 -32.57 -39.58 -5.59
CA GLY A 514 -33.85 -39.36 -6.27
C GLY A 514 -34.61 -38.17 -5.66
N LYS A 515 -35.65 -37.67 -6.34
CA LYS A 515 -36.46 -36.51 -5.89
C LYS A 515 -37.02 -36.61 -4.46
N ASN A 516 -37.02 -37.81 -3.87
CA ASN A 516 -37.41 -38.03 -2.49
C ASN A 516 -36.65 -39.25 -1.93
N PRO A 517 -35.43 -39.07 -1.37
CA PRO A 517 -34.65 -40.19 -0.88
C PRO A 517 -35.33 -40.81 0.35
N LYS A 518 -35.47 -42.14 0.35
CA LYS A 518 -36.02 -42.93 1.46
C LYS A 518 -34.89 -43.63 2.24
N PRO A 519 -35.06 -43.88 3.54
CA PRO A 519 -34.09 -44.68 4.30
C PRO A 519 -33.97 -46.10 3.72
N ASN A 520 -32.74 -46.55 3.49
CA ASN A 520 -32.47 -47.95 3.15
C ASN A 520 -32.49 -48.79 4.45
N ASN A 521 -33.31 -49.84 4.49
CA ASN A 521 -33.47 -50.75 5.63
C ASN A 521 -32.84 -52.13 5.42
N ASP A 522 -32.21 -52.39 4.27
CA ASP A 522 -31.66 -53.69 3.88
C ASP A 522 -30.50 -54.14 4.79
N ASN A 523 -29.91 -53.20 5.53
CA ASN A 523 -28.85 -53.45 6.49
C ASN A 523 -29.33 -53.79 7.91
N LEU A 524 -30.66 -53.83 8.15
CA LEU A 524 -31.21 -54.20 9.45
C LEU A 524 -31.28 -55.72 9.58
N SER A 525 -30.66 -56.28 10.62
CA SER A 525 -30.68 -57.72 10.87
C SER A 525 -32.07 -58.22 11.27
N SER A 526 -32.51 -59.34 10.70
CA SER A 526 -33.75 -60.04 11.08
C SER A 526 -33.81 -60.45 12.56
N SER A 527 -32.66 -60.54 13.23
CA SER A 527 -32.56 -60.83 14.68
C SER A 527 -32.88 -59.64 15.60
N LYS A 528 -33.04 -58.42 15.05
CA LYS A 528 -33.33 -57.19 15.81
C LYS A 528 -34.53 -56.44 15.23
N PRO A 529 -35.75 -57.02 15.29
CA PRO A 529 -36.96 -56.44 14.67
C PRO A 529 -37.40 -55.11 15.30
N TRP A 530 -36.81 -54.70 16.42
CA TRP A 530 -37.10 -53.42 17.07
C TRP A 530 -36.31 -52.23 16.53
N LEU A 531 -35.28 -52.42 15.70
CA LEU A 531 -34.53 -51.31 15.11
C LEU A 531 -35.25 -50.72 13.89
N ARG A 532 -35.11 -49.41 13.71
CA ARG A 532 -35.56 -48.68 12.52
C ARG A 532 -34.47 -47.72 12.04
N ASN A 533 -34.37 -47.54 10.72
CA ASN A 533 -33.59 -46.46 10.14
C ASN A 533 -34.48 -45.25 9.88
N ALA A 534 -33.94 -44.06 10.10
CA ALA A 534 -34.52 -42.81 9.64
C ALA A 534 -33.49 -42.06 8.80
N LEU A 535 -33.97 -41.26 7.85
CA LEU A 535 -33.13 -40.44 6.99
C LEU A 535 -33.33 -38.97 7.31
N ILE A 536 -32.30 -38.33 7.83
CA ILE A 536 -32.22 -36.87 7.94
C ILE A 536 -31.98 -36.31 6.54
N ARG A 537 -32.78 -35.33 6.14
CA ARG A 537 -32.66 -34.56 4.90
C ARG A 537 -32.36 -33.12 5.27
N TYR A 538 -31.22 -32.63 4.83
CA TYR A 538 -30.84 -31.23 5.03
C TYR A 538 -31.44 -30.40 3.90
N ILE A 539 -32.38 -29.50 4.24
CA ILE A 539 -33.10 -28.66 3.29
C ILE A 539 -32.60 -27.23 3.40
N ASP A 540 -32.04 -26.70 2.31
CA ASP A 540 -31.67 -25.30 2.26
C ASP A 540 -32.91 -24.42 2.21
N VAL A 541 -33.01 -23.47 3.14
CA VAL A 541 -34.18 -22.60 3.28
C VAL A 541 -34.39 -21.66 2.09
N GLN A 542 -33.33 -21.36 1.34
CA GLN A 542 -33.40 -20.44 0.20
C GLN A 542 -33.76 -21.16 -1.10
N SER A 543 -33.02 -22.22 -1.46
CA SER A 543 -33.27 -22.98 -2.69
C SER A 543 -34.42 -24.01 -2.56
N LYS A 544 -34.80 -24.37 -1.33
CA LYS A 544 -35.74 -25.46 -0.99
C LYS A 544 -35.29 -26.85 -1.48
N GLN A 545 -34.01 -27.02 -1.82
CA GLN A 545 -33.46 -28.29 -2.28
C GLN A 545 -32.82 -29.07 -1.13
N ILE A 546 -32.74 -30.40 -1.30
CA ILE A 546 -32.01 -31.28 -0.38
C ILE A 546 -30.52 -31.16 -0.71
N VAL A 547 -29.73 -30.68 0.25
CA VAL A 547 -28.29 -30.42 0.10
C VAL A 547 -27.40 -31.50 0.73
N GLY A 548 -28.01 -32.43 1.47
CA GLY A 548 -27.35 -33.63 1.99
C GLY A 548 -28.33 -34.53 2.73
N THR A 549 -27.89 -35.74 3.06
CA THR A 549 -28.64 -36.63 3.96
C THR A 549 -27.72 -37.36 4.93
N GLU A 550 -28.25 -37.70 6.08
CA GLU A 550 -27.60 -38.52 7.08
C GLU A 550 -28.54 -39.64 7.51
N ARG A 551 -28.04 -40.87 7.61
CA ARG A 551 -28.83 -42.01 8.08
C ARG A 551 -28.57 -42.24 9.55
N ILE A 552 -29.64 -42.30 10.33
CA ILE A 552 -29.60 -42.64 11.75
C ILE A 552 -30.38 -43.94 12.00
N THR A 553 -29.99 -44.69 13.02
CA THR A 553 -30.60 -45.97 13.38
C THR A 553 -30.83 -46.03 14.89
N SER A 554 -32.03 -46.38 15.33
CA SER A 554 -32.40 -46.50 16.74
C SER A 554 -33.55 -47.50 16.92
N PRO A 555 -33.76 -48.08 18.12
CA PRO A 555 -35.01 -48.79 18.43
C PRO A 555 -36.24 -47.91 18.21
N TYR A 556 -37.35 -48.48 17.73
CA TYR A 556 -38.62 -47.76 17.66
C TYR A 556 -39.12 -47.41 19.07
N ASN A 557 -39.83 -46.30 19.20
CA ASN A 557 -40.31 -45.68 20.43
C ASN A 557 -39.23 -45.07 21.34
N GLU A 558 -37.95 -45.09 20.94
CA GLU A 558 -36.88 -44.38 21.63
C GLU A 558 -36.64 -42.97 21.05
N SER A 559 -36.16 -42.07 21.91
CA SER A 559 -35.75 -40.71 21.53
C SER A 559 -34.26 -40.70 21.16
N TYR A 560 -33.93 -40.04 20.06
CA TYR A 560 -32.57 -39.90 19.53
C TYR A 560 -32.20 -38.42 19.49
N ASP A 561 -31.01 -38.08 20.00
CA ASP A 561 -30.50 -36.71 19.98
C ASP A 561 -30.00 -36.35 18.57
N ILE A 562 -30.59 -35.32 17.98
CA ILE A 562 -30.25 -34.79 16.66
C ILE A 562 -29.75 -33.33 16.75
N SER A 563 -29.42 -32.85 17.96
CA SER A 563 -28.91 -31.49 18.17
C SER A 563 -27.56 -31.24 17.48
N HIS A 564 -26.82 -32.31 17.17
CA HIS A 564 -25.55 -32.29 16.45
C HIS A 564 -25.68 -32.43 14.93
N ALA A 565 -26.91 -32.60 14.40
CA ALA A 565 -27.15 -32.78 12.98
C ALA A 565 -26.64 -31.56 12.18
N SER A 566 -25.70 -31.81 11.27
CA SER A 566 -25.07 -30.80 10.44
C SER A 566 -24.65 -31.37 9.09
N VAL A 567 -24.53 -30.49 8.09
CA VAL A 567 -24.05 -30.85 6.76
C VAL A 567 -22.98 -29.86 6.33
N GLN A 568 -21.92 -30.37 5.70
CA GLN A 568 -20.78 -29.57 5.30
C GLN A 568 -21.18 -28.40 4.40
N GLY A 569 -20.64 -27.20 4.68
CA GLY A 569 -20.90 -25.98 3.90
C GLY A 569 -22.24 -25.30 4.18
N TYR A 570 -22.99 -25.75 5.19
CA TYR A 570 -24.23 -25.11 5.61
C TYR A 570 -24.34 -25.00 7.13
N ARG A 571 -24.87 -23.89 7.60
CA ARG A 571 -25.21 -23.68 9.01
C ARG A 571 -26.61 -24.21 9.31
N THR A 572 -26.69 -25.12 10.29
CA THR A 572 -27.96 -25.57 10.87
C THR A 572 -28.64 -24.44 11.64
N LEU A 573 -29.94 -24.23 11.40
CA LEU A 573 -30.71 -23.20 12.10
C LEU A 573 -31.06 -23.64 13.52
N ALA A 574 -31.03 -22.70 14.48
CA ALA A 574 -31.34 -22.97 15.89
C ALA A 574 -32.81 -23.39 16.12
N SER A 575 -33.70 -23.14 15.15
CA SER A 575 -35.12 -23.51 15.19
C SER A 575 -35.40 -24.97 14.86
N ASN A 576 -34.38 -25.76 14.51
CA ASN A 576 -34.55 -27.17 14.20
C ASN A 576 -34.83 -28.01 15.47
N PRO A 577 -35.55 -29.13 15.33
CA PRO A 577 -35.75 -30.06 16.44
C PRO A 577 -34.40 -30.59 16.93
N LYS A 578 -34.26 -30.70 18.25
CA LYS A 578 -33.05 -31.25 18.90
C LYS A 578 -33.15 -32.74 19.20
N VAL A 579 -34.36 -33.29 19.20
CA VAL A 579 -34.63 -34.70 19.52
C VAL A 579 -35.65 -35.22 18.51
N TYR A 580 -35.44 -36.46 18.06
CA TYR A 580 -36.37 -37.19 17.20
C TYR A 580 -36.77 -38.50 17.86
N ARG A 581 -38.07 -38.81 17.89
CA ARG A 581 -38.57 -40.08 18.42
C ARG A 581 -38.89 -41.04 17.27
N PHE A 582 -38.21 -42.18 17.24
CA PHE A 582 -38.44 -43.19 16.22
C PHE A 582 -39.82 -43.83 16.40
N ASN A 583 -40.54 -44.06 15.31
CA ASN A 583 -41.79 -44.81 15.30
C ASN A 583 -41.59 -46.17 14.60
N GLN A 584 -42.66 -46.95 14.46
CA GLN A 584 -42.59 -48.29 13.88
C GLN A 584 -42.50 -48.30 12.34
N SER A 585 -42.63 -47.14 11.67
CA SER A 585 -42.56 -47.03 10.21
C SER A 585 -41.17 -47.35 9.68
N THR A 586 -41.11 -47.96 8.50
CA THR A 586 -39.86 -48.20 7.76
C THR A 586 -39.48 -47.03 6.85
N GLU A 587 -40.35 -46.02 6.69
CA GLU A 587 -40.12 -44.86 5.82
C GLU A 587 -40.06 -43.55 6.63
N GLN A 588 -39.13 -43.47 7.58
CA GLN A 588 -38.96 -42.30 8.44
C GLN A 588 -37.99 -41.29 7.83
N THR A 589 -38.44 -40.04 7.64
CA THR A 589 -37.59 -38.92 7.20
C THR A 589 -37.72 -37.73 8.15
N ILE A 590 -36.64 -36.97 8.28
CA ILE A 590 -36.52 -35.83 9.18
C ILE A 590 -35.95 -34.66 8.39
N ASP A 591 -36.64 -33.53 8.38
CA ASP A 591 -36.18 -32.34 7.66
C ASP A 591 -35.47 -31.36 8.59
N ILE A 592 -34.18 -31.16 8.34
CA ILE A 592 -33.35 -30.18 9.05
C ILE A 592 -33.13 -28.98 8.14
N LYS A 593 -33.60 -27.81 8.57
CA LYS A 593 -33.46 -26.55 7.82
C LYS A 593 -32.06 -25.99 7.98
N VAL A 594 -31.38 -25.77 6.88
CA VAL A 594 -30.02 -25.24 6.86
C VAL A 594 -29.93 -24.00 5.98
N LYS A 595 -28.89 -23.19 6.17
CA LYS A 595 -28.59 -22.02 5.32
C LYS A 595 -27.15 -22.12 4.82
N ALA A 596 -26.92 -21.82 3.55
CA ALA A 596 -25.59 -21.85 2.96
C ALA A 596 -24.61 -20.96 3.75
N ASP A 597 -23.43 -21.49 4.03
CA ASP A 597 -22.37 -20.73 4.69
C ASP A 597 -21.77 -19.69 3.74
N LEU A 598 -21.41 -18.55 4.31
CA LEU A 598 -20.68 -17.50 3.61
C LEU A 598 -19.18 -17.77 3.75
N HIS A 599 -18.52 -17.97 2.62
CA HIS A 599 -17.09 -18.18 2.54
C HIS A 599 -16.38 -16.89 2.15
N ASN A 600 -15.27 -16.60 2.84
CA ASN A 600 -14.31 -15.60 2.44
C ASN A 600 -13.16 -16.32 1.74
N ILE A 601 -13.07 -16.16 0.42
CA ILE A 601 -12.13 -16.90 -0.42
C ILE A 601 -11.05 -15.95 -0.91
N THR A 602 -9.80 -16.30 -0.64
CA THR A 602 -8.63 -15.60 -1.17
C THR A 602 -8.27 -16.18 -2.52
N ILE A 603 -8.34 -15.36 -3.57
CA ILE A 603 -7.95 -15.74 -4.91
C ILE A 603 -6.53 -15.26 -5.18
N PHE A 604 -5.62 -16.19 -5.43
CA PHE A 604 -4.25 -15.93 -5.88
C PHE A 604 -4.21 -15.95 -7.39
N PHE A 605 -4.08 -14.77 -8.00
CA PHE A 605 -3.81 -14.66 -9.42
C PHE A 605 -2.30 -14.87 -9.64
N ASN A 606 -1.91 -16.00 -10.21
CA ASN A 606 -0.51 -16.31 -10.48
C ASN A 606 -0.22 -16.16 -11.97
N ASP A 607 0.99 -15.71 -12.32
CA ASP A 607 1.45 -15.81 -13.70
C ASP A 607 1.82 -17.26 -14.08
N ASN A 608 2.11 -17.49 -15.36
CA ASN A 608 2.56 -18.78 -15.87
C ASN A 608 3.85 -19.31 -15.21
N LYS A 609 4.56 -18.50 -14.42
CA LYS A 609 5.79 -18.88 -13.69
C LYS A 609 5.51 -19.17 -12.21
N GLY A 610 4.24 -19.18 -11.81
CA GLY A 610 3.83 -19.44 -10.43
C GLY A 610 3.98 -18.24 -9.49
N LYS A 611 4.36 -17.05 -9.99
CA LYS A 611 4.46 -15.85 -9.16
C LYS A 611 3.08 -15.22 -9.01
N THR A 612 2.65 -14.96 -7.78
CA THR A 612 1.41 -14.21 -7.52
C THR A 612 1.53 -12.77 -8.02
N VAL A 613 0.69 -12.41 -8.99
CA VAL A 613 0.60 -11.08 -9.59
C VAL A 613 -0.39 -10.17 -8.86
N SER A 614 -1.43 -10.75 -8.26
CA SER A 614 -2.42 -10.03 -7.45
C SER A 614 -3.18 -11.03 -6.58
N THR A 615 -3.73 -10.57 -5.47
CA THR A 615 -4.70 -11.33 -4.69
C THR A 615 -6.03 -10.59 -4.64
N ALA A 616 -7.13 -11.32 -4.50
CA ALA A 616 -8.42 -10.72 -4.23
C ALA A 616 -9.23 -11.58 -3.28
N ASN A 617 -9.84 -10.94 -2.30
CA ASN A 617 -10.78 -11.58 -1.39
C ASN A 617 -12.19 -11.44 -1.96
N ILE A 618 -12.91 -12.55 -2.07
CA ILE A 618 -14.31 -12.57 -2.47
C ILE A 618 -15.16 -13.19 -1.37
N GLU A 619 -16.35 -12.65 -1.18
CA GLU A 619 -17.38 -13.25 -0.32
C GLU A 619 -18.35 -13.99 -1.22
N ALA A 620 -18.57 -15.28 -0.96
CA ALA A 620 -19.45 -16.12 -1.77
C ALA A 620 -20.11 -17.20 -0.92
N LEU A 621 -21.38 -17.51 -1.20
CA LEU A 621 -22.10 -18.58 -0.50
C LEU A 621 -21.74 -19.96 -1.10
N THR A 622 -21.85 -21.01 -0.28
CA THR A 622 -21.80 -22.40 -0.77
C THR A 622 -22.76 -22.61 -1.94
N ASN A 623 -22.30 -23.27 -3.01
CA ASN A 623 -23.00 -23.56 -4.26
C ASN A 623 -23.33 -22.34 -5.15
N GLN A 624 -22.55 -21.26 -5.03
CA GLN A 624 -22.57 -20.15 -5.99
C GLN A 624 -21.49 -20.28 -7.06
N ILE A 625 -21.83 -19.84 -8.28
CA ILE A 625 -20.86 -19.50 -9.32
C ILE A 625 -20.63 -17.99 -9.28
N VAL A 626 -19.38 -17.63 -9.08
CA VAL A 626 -18.91 -16.25 -8.99
C VAL A 626 -18.18 -15.93 -10.28
N THR A 627 -18.69 -14.96 -11.04
CA THR A 627 -18.01 -14.39 -12.20
C THR A 627 -17.06 -13.31 -11.73
N ILE A 628 -15.79 -13.47 -12.08
CA ILE A 628 -14.68 -12.71 -11.54
C ILE A 628 -13.95 -11.93 -12.62
N GLN A 629 -13.72 -10.64 -12.37
CA GLN A 629 -12.86 -9.80 -13.20
C GLN A 629 -11.38 -10.10 -12.88
N LEU A 630 -10.60 -10.42 -13.92
CA LEU A 630 -9.17 -10.67 -13.78
C LEU A 630 -8.37 -9.35 -13.64
N PRO A 631 -7.17 -9.38 -13.01
CA PRO A 631 -6.29 -8.22 -12.90
C PRO A 631 -5.99 -7.56 -14.25
N ARG A 632 -5.87 -6.22 -14.26
CA ARG A 632 -5.60 -5.45 -15.49
C ARG A 632 -4.29 -5.86 -16.16
N GLY A 633 -4.35 -6.13 -17.47
CA GLY A 633 -3.20 -6.60 -18.23
C GLY A 633 -2.97 -8.11 -18.16
N TYR A 634 -3.90 -8.87 -17.59
CA TYR A 634 -3.87 -10.33 -17.56
C TYR A 634 -5.18 -10.91 -18.10
N GLN A 635 -5.10 -12.13 -18.63
CA GLN A 635 -6.24 -12.87 -19.17
C GLN A 635 -6.11 -14.37 -18.87
N LYS A 636 -7.25 -15.07 -18.86
CA LYS A 636 -7.33 -16.54 -18.78
C LYS A 636 -8.21 -17.01 -19.93
N ASN A 637 -7.74 -17.98 -20.72
CA ASN A 637 -8.44 -18.49 -21.91
C ASN A 637 -8.92 -17.36 -22.86
N SER A 638 -8.05 -16.37 -23.13
CA SER A 638 -8.36 -15.20 -23.97
C SER A 638 -9.49 -14.29 -23.46
N SER A 639 -9.91 -14.45 -22.20
CA SER A 639 -10.93 -13.63 -21.55
C SER A 639 -10.34 -12.84 -20.39
N LYS A 640 -10.88 -11.63 -20.15
CA LYS A 640 -10.57 -10.79 -18.99
C LYS A 640 -11.43 -11.13 -17.77
N ILE A 641 -12.34 -12.11 -17.91
CA ILE A 641 -13.22 -12.59 -16.84
C ILE A 641 -13.09 -14.12 -16.72
N THR A 642 -13.33 -14.65 -15.53
CA THR A 642 -13.37 -16.09 -15.28
C THR A 642 -14.48 -16.42 -14.30
N THR A 643 -14.91 -17.68 -14.22
CA THR A 643 -15.93 -18.11 -13.26
C THR A 643 -15.30 -19.06 -12.24
N LEU A 644 -15.77 -18.97 -11.00
CA LEU A 644 -15.35 -19.81 -9.89
C LEU A 644 -16.59 -20.43 -9.24
N SER A 645 -16.60 -21.77 -9.16
CA SER A 645 -17.66 -22.53 -8.49
C SER A 645 -17.26 -22.73 -7.03
N ILE A 646 -18.09 -22.28 -6.09
CA ILE A 646 -17.87 -22.46 -4.66
C ILE A 646 -18.60 -23.71 -4.19
N GLN A 647 -17.84 -24.75 -3.85
CA GLN A 647 -18.36 -26.01 -3.30
C GLN A 647 -18.14 -26.06 -1.79
N ALA A 648 -18.88 -26.95 -1.11
CA ALA A 648 -18.77 -27.14 0.35
C ALA A 648 -17.38 -27.61 0.83
N ASP A 649 -16.59 -28.21 -0.05
CA ASP A 649 -15.21 -28.67 0.15
C ASP A 649 -14.16 -27.72 -0.45
N SER A 650 -14.57 -26.55 -0.97
CA SER A 650 -13.62 -25.62 -1.61
C SER A 650 -12.63 -25.06 -0.59
N SER A 651 -11.35 -25.06 -0.96
CA SER A 651 -10.30 -24.44 -0.17
C SER A 651 -10.54 -22.93 -0.03
N TRP A 652 -10.13 -22.39 1.12
CA TRP A 652 -10.19 -20.95 1.40
C TRP A 652 -9.25 -20.16 0.49
N ASP A 653 -8.25 -20.84 -0.08
CA ASP A 653 -7.29 -20.29 -1.03
C ASP A 653 -7.47 -20.94 -2.41
N GLN A 654 -7.69 -20.11 -3.44
CA GLN A 654 -7.91 -20.55 -4.82
C GLN A 654 -6.86 -19.92 -5.73
N THR A 655 -6.14 -20.75 -6.50
CA THR A 655 -5.09 -20.25 -7.41
C THR A 655 -5.58 -20.24 -8.86
N LEU A 656 -5.50 -19.08 -9.50
CA LEU A 656 -5.79 -18.88 -10.92
C LEU A 656 -4.52 -18.55 -11.68
N ILE A 657 -4.11 -19.42 -12.59
CA ILE A 657 -2.99 -19.17 -13.50
C ILE A 657 -3.45 -18.27 -14.66
N LEU A 658 -2.74 -17.16 -14.86
CA LEU A 658 -3.04 -16.10 -15.81
C LEU A 658 -1.92 -15.89 -16.82
N THR A 659 -2.32 -15.53 -18.04
CA THR A 659 -1.42 -15.09 -19.11
C THR A 659 -1.36 -13.56 -19.16
N LYS A 660 -0.15 -13.00 -19.23
CA LYS A 660 0.05 -11.54 -19.36
C LYS A 660 -0.35 -11.10 -20.77
N ILE A 661 -1.19 -10.09 -20.87
CA ILE A 661 -1.57 -9.46 -22.13
C ILE A 661 -0.38 -8.60 -22.59
N PRO A 662 0.14 -8.79 -23.81
CA PRO A 662 1.16 -7.90 -24.36
C PRO A 662 0.65 -6.45 -24.36
N PHE A 663 1.49 -5.49 -23.99
CA PHE A 663 1.06 -4.10 -23.74
C PHE A 663 0.30 -3.50 -24.94
N TRP A 664 0.70 -3.80 -26.17
CA TRP A 664 0.07 -3.34 -27.41
C TRP A 664 -1.32 -3.95 -27.68
N LYS A 665 -1.69 -5.03 -26.98
CA LYS A 665 -3.02 -5.67 -27.09
C LYS A 665 -3.98 -5.26 -25.97
N ASP A 666 -3.54 -4.50 -24.97
CA ASP A 666 -4.40 -4.07 -23.85
C ASP A 666 -4.98 -2.66 -24.07
N TRP A 667 -6.00 -2.57 -24.93
CA TRP A 667 -6.73 -1.32 -25.25
C TRP A 667 -7.27 -0.57 -24.02
N SER A 668 -7.48 -1.26 -22.89
CA SER A 668 -7.92 -0.62 -21.64
C SER A 668 -6.84 0.22 -20.95
N ARG A 669 -5.55 -0.06 -21.22
CA ARG A 669 -4.43 0.80 -20.82
C ARG A 669 -4.24 1.95 -21.81
N LEU A 670 -4.52 1.72 -23.10
CA LEU A 670 -4.46 2.74 -24.14
C LEU A 670 -5.53 3.82 -23.95
N THR A 671 -6.74 3.48 -23.49
CA THR A 671 -7.82 4.45 -23.25
C THR A 671 -7.48 5.51 -22.21
N LEU A 672 -6.76 5.17 -21.13
CA LEU A 672 -6.30 6.19 -20.16
C LEU A 672 -5.21 7.09 -20.75
N LEU A 673 -4.29 6.51 -21.54
CA LEU A 673 -3.31 7.28 -22.31
C LEU A 673 -3.98 8.21 -23.32
N SER A 674 -5.06 7.77 -23.96
CA SER A 674 -5.88 8.61 -24.85
C SER A 674 -6.53 9.77 -24.10
N ILE A 675 -7.09 9.54 -22.90
CA ILE A 675 -7.69 10.61 -22.07
C ILE A 675 -6.63 11.64 -21.67
N ILE A 676 -5.45 11.19 -21.22
CA ILE A 676 -4.34 12.08 -20.87
C ILE A 676 -3.87 12.85 -22.11
N GLY A 677 -3.72 12.17 -23.25
CA GLY A 677 -3.39 12.79 -24.53
C GLY A 677 -4.40 13.87 -24.94
N SER A 678 -5.70 13.57 -24.89
CA SER A 678 -6.76 14.54 -25.18
C SER A 678 -6.76 15.72 -24.23
N GLY A 679 -6.57 15.49 -22.92
CA GLY A 679 -6.43 16.56 -21.93
C GLY A 679 -5.24 17.48 -22.21
N LEU A 680 -4.13 16.92 -22.69
CA LEU A 680 -2.95 17.69 -23.06
C LEU A 680 -3.13 18.45 -24.38
N VAL A 681 -3.85 17.90 -25.36
CA VAL A 681 -4.26 18.64 -26.57
C VAL A 681 -5.16 19.82 -26.20
N LEU A 682 -6.11 19.63 -25.27
CA LEU A 682 -6.94 20.73 -24.77
C LEU A 682 -6.11 21.80 -24.06
N LEU A 683 -5.10 21.40 -23.27
CA LEU A 683 -4.18 22.34 -22.64
C LEU A 683 -3.37 23.13 -23.69
N LEU A 684 -2.91 22.49 -24.76
CA LEU A 684 -2.21 23.15 -25.87
C LEU A 684 -3.09 24.19 -26.57
N VAL A 685 -4.34 23.84 -26.87
CA VAL A 685 -5.31 24.76 -27.46
C VAL A 685 -5.61 25.93 -26.51
N TYR A 686 -5.76 25.63 -25.22
CA TYR A 686 -5.99 26.64 -24.20
C TYR A 686 -4.79 27.58 -24.02
N ASP A 687 -3.57 27.05 -24.05
CA ASP A 687 -2.34 27.84 -24.01
C ASP A 687 -2.25 28.83 -25.18
N PHE A 688 -2.60 28.38 -26.38
CA PHE A 688 -2.64 29.23 -27.56
C PHE A 688 -3.68 30.34 -27.44
N PHE A 689 -4.87 30.02 -26.90
CA PHE A 689 -5.90 31.03 -26.64
C PHE A 689 -5.44 32.07 -25.61
N LEU A 690 -4.81 31.62 -24.51
CA LEU A 690 -4.25 32.51 -23.50
C LEU A 690 -3.18 33.42 -24.10
N GLU A 691 -2.27 32.88 -24.90
CA GLU A 691 -1.26 33.69 -25.60
C GLU A 691 -1.88 34.78 -26.47
N ARG A 692 -2.91 34.46 -27.26
CA ARG A 692 -3.60 35.46 -28.08
C ARG A 692 -4.28 36.53 -27.24
N SER A 693 -4.86 36.18 -26.10
CA SER A 693 -5.47 37.17 -25.18
C SER A 693 -4.46 38.09 -24.48
N MET A 694 -3.16 37.82 -24.61
CA MET A 694 -2.08 38.63 -24.04
C MET A 694 -1.43 39.57 -25.04
N LYS A 695 -1.56 39.30 -26.34
CA LYS A 695 -1.16 40.21 -27.42
C LYS A 695 -2.31 41.16 -27.71
#